data_AF-A0A524G1U0-F1
#
_entry.id   AF-A0A524G1U0-F1
#
_cell.length_a   1.000
_cell.length_b   1.000
_cell.length_c   1.000
_cell.angle_alpha   90.00
_cell.angle_beta   90.00
_cell.angle_gamma   90.00
#
_symmetry.space_group_name_H-M   'P 1'
#
loop_
_entity.id
_entity.type
_entity.pdbx_description
1 polymer ?
#
loop_
_entity_poly.entity_id
_entity_poly.type
_entity_poly.pdbx_seq_one_letter_code
_entity_poly.pdbx_strand_id
1 'polypeptide(L)'
;MDLDRRNLIVPVTATRRLQLAGGQPMEQAVPEDYVIAAMVLRALERCEGRTLEFILKSYLPVVIVPSPELNRYFLVEQLGLTSETIHEMKSPKLEKLQEQVEKAATSEELLKCLNSTRSEIKKILDAPSATIVGLFAGLAARGVGRLLDRPSSTSFEEFSVILTGMIRKSEFDKSIKTLQDTSVVLSTIEEELTELVDNIQSRIESLVGTQKERATPVLSRLDLRVESLIKQIEDIESEKLKISAGSSSDKSVKLKELDQLLDARKSALLRDQNRQSEVVSELADASQNLSIGCDELTAESKTAVSLIRNQHSALADMMIAVRLADEDTEKSVILIPFFIAGFSKKDQLQIEVYPLSHLQSNGERVSRRRDYVDMFESPSRSIDALSSLLEDRTNSDVALRKFIRDSSQDYNILANAIAREYVRSGAEALLGDALVKRPLIEELKDLLTAIPETKLRKQKRRLVTHVLTNDTLCNVKFHIHNEAGKPIDGAELELGVLSLKSDLSGVITTQLPQSHYDGIVRASGFIVKPVEFSLASTDDVVIPIVMIPLSHEEQIILRLDELVERARRLDMIRERLWVAFESQGSTLLGIPAYRNALMELLTELGYEPEAWIAEAKKKTGMVKRLLKRDDRIDGLRRDILRMAEESKQSGGIMLFSELLVRLDDLGWSTGSDEIETIITDMSKEGLINGLSPLESGALLVEFVPVALTNDPQLILDLAAQRDGQLTLEDAVIGLGWTEERVRKALNLLINNGVAKEQRSYSKSTQYFFPGLIGGKK
;
A
#
# COMPACT_ATOMS: atom_id res chain seq x y z
N MET A 1 2.92 20.43 1.31
CA MET A 1 4.31 20.83 1.65
C MET A 1 4.62 22.13 0.90
N ASP A 2 5.42 23.04 1.48
CA ASP A 2 5.83 24.29 0.80
C ASP A 2 6.85 23.98 -0.31
N LEU A 3 6.37 23.83 -1.55
CA LEU A 3 7.23 23.72 -2.73
C LEU A 3 7.99 25.03 -3.00
N ASP A 4 7.45 26.16 -2.54
CA ASP A 4 8.06 27.50 -2.63
C ASP A 4 9.43 27.63 -1.96
N ARG A 5 9.83 26.68 -1.10
CA ARG A 5 11.11 26.68 -0.37
C ARG A 5 12.13 25.68 -0.93
N ARG A 6 11.82 25.03 -2.05
CA ARG A 6 12.62 23.95 -2.65
C ARG A 6 13.17 24.37 -4.00
N ASN A 7 14.32 23.79 -4.36
CA ASN A 7 14.91 23.98 -5.68
C ASN A 7 14.14 23.08 -6.67
N LEU A 8 13.40 23.70 -7.59
CA LEU A 8 12.58 22.97 -8.54
C LEU A 8 13.37 22.69 -9.82
N ILE A 9 13.38 21.43 -10.23
CA ILE A 9 13.90 20.98 -11.52
C ILE A 9 12.69 20.55 -12.34
N VAL A 10 12.30 21.37 -13.31
CA VAL A 10 11.16 21.11 -14.19
C VAL A 10 11.69 20.70 -15.56
N PRO A 11 11.89 19.41 -15.84
CA PRO A 11 12.30 18.96 -17.17
C PRO A 11 11.25 19.34 -18.21
N VAL A 12 11.72 19.74 -19.40
CA VAL A 12 10.81 20.08 -20.50
C VAL A 12 9.95 18.90 -20.92
N THR A 13 8.69 19.20 -21.25
CA THR A 13 7.64 18.21 -21.55
C THR A 13 7.98 17.33 -22.76
N ALA A 14 8.64 17.89 -23.77
CA ALA A 14 9.19 17.12 -24.87
C ALA A 14 10.56 17.62 -25.33
N THR A 15 11.39 16.66 -25.76
CA THR A 15 12.70 16.94 -26.37
C THR A 15 12.77 16.42 -27.79
N ARG A 16 13.65 17.01 -28.60
CA ARG A 16 14.05 16.51 -29.91
C ARG A 16 15.55 16.25 -29.91
N ARG A 17 15.97 15.10 -30.44
CA ARG A 17 17.40 14.80 -30.61
C ARG A 17 17.95 15.53 -31.81
N LEU A 18 19.01 16.31 -31.60
CA LEU A 18 19.81 16.91 -32.64
C LEU A 18 21.13 16.17 -32.76
N GLN A 19 21.43 15.71 -33.97
CA GLN A 19 22.73 15.15 -34.28
C GLN A 19 23.62 16.25 -34.87
N LEU A 20 24.55 16.75 -34.05
CA LEU A 20 25.54 17.74 -34.48
C LEU A 20 26.62 17.03 -35.31
N ALA A 21 27.08 17.66 -36.39
CA ALA A 21 28.13 17.11 -37.23
C ALA A 21 29.43 16.92 -36.42
N GLY A 22 29.78 15.67 -36.10
CA GLY A 22 30.98 15.30 -35.37
C GLY A 22 30.91 15.37 -33.84
N GLY A 23 29.74 15.63 -33.24
CA GLY A 23 29.54 15.75 -31.79
C GLY A 23 28.64 14.66 -31.19
N GLN A 24 28.57 14.60 -29.85
CA GLN A 24 27.56 13.79 -29.17
C GLN A 24 26.15 14.35 -29.44
N PRO A 25 25.12 13.48 -29.58
CA PRO A 25 23.76 13.92 -29.79
C PRO A 25 23.28 14.78 -28.62
N MET A 26 22.65 15.91 -28.93
CA MET A 26 22.15 16.88 -27.94
C MET A 26 20.62 16.86 -27.93
N GLU A 27 20.00 16.97 -26.75
CA GLU A 27 18.55 17.14 -26.63
C GLU A 27 18.19 18.63 -26.65
N GLN A 28 17.27 19.01 -27.53
CA GLN A 28 16.71 20.36 -27.61
C GLN A 28 15.27 20.33 -27.10
N ALA A 29 14.88 21.37 -26.33
CA ALA A 29 13.49 21.55 -25.91
C ALA A 29 12.57 21.81 -27.11
N VAL A 30 11.43 21.13 -27.14
CA VAL A 30 10.33 21.45 -28.08
C VAL A 30 9.47 22.54 -27.43
N PRO A 31 8.99 23.54 -28.20
CA PRO A 31 8.09 24.57 -27.67
C PRO A 31 6.86 23.97 -26.99
N GLU A 32 6.50 24.52 -25.83
CA GLU A 32 5.45 23.96 -24.97
C GLU A 32 4.05 24.04 -25.60
N ASP A 33 3.76 25.12 -26.32
CA ASP A 33 2.52 25.29 -27.08
C ASP A 33 2.32 24.18 -28.13
N TYR A 34 3.39 23.86 -28.86
CA TYR A 34 3.43 22.76 -29.81
C TYR A 34 3.11 21.41 -29.17
N VAL A 35 3.68 21.13 -27.99
CA VAL A 35 3.44 19.89 -27.24
C VAL A 35 2.01 19.81 -26.72
N ILE A 36 1.51 20.88 -26.09
CA ILE A 36 0.15 20.92 -25.54
C ILE A 36 -0.88 20.69 -26.65
N ALA A 37 -0.76 21.38 -27.78
CA ALA A 37 -1.67 21.20 -28.91
C ALA A 37 -1.66 19.76 -29.44
N ALA A 38 -0.47 19.17 -29.59
CA ALA A 38 -0.32 17.78 -30.03
C ALA A 38 -0.97 16.78 -29.06
N MET A 39 -0.86 17.01 -27.75
CA MET A 39 -1.48 16.15 -26.74
C MET A 39 -3.01 16.27 -26.73
N VAL A 40 -3.55 17.48 -26.96
CA VAL A 40 -5.00 17.66 -27.12
C VAL A 40 -5.51 16.91 -28.36
N LEU A 41 -4.82 17.03 -29.50
CA LEU A 41 -5.19 16.33 -30.73
C LEU A 41 -5.07 14.81 -30.60
N ARG A 42 -4.03 14.33 -29.91
CA ARG A 42 -3.87 12.90 -29.55
C ARG A 42 -5.06 12.39 -28.74
N ALA A 43 -5.50 13.14 -27.73
CA ALA A 43 -6.66 12.77 -26.93
C ALA A 43 -7.97 12.77 -27.74
N LEU A 44 -8.12 13.71 -28.69
CA LEU A 44 -9.29 13.78 -29.57
C LEU A 44 -9.38 12.57 -30.52
N GLU A 45 -8.26 12.15 -31.13
CA GLU A 45 -8.26 10.96 -32.00
C GLU A 45 -8.59 9.67 -31.22
N ARG A 46 -8.21 9.60 -29.94
CA ARG A 46 -8.43 8.44 -29.07
C ARG A 46 -9.81 8.37 -28.41
N CYS A 47 -10.69 9.33 -28.67
CA CYS A 47 -11.96 9.42 -27.97
C CYS A 47 -12.88 8.18 -28.18
N GLU A 48 -12.73 7.38 -29.26
CA GLU A 48 -13.44 6.10 -29.51
C GLU A 48 -14.96 6.12 -29.20
N GLY A 49 -15.64 7.26 -29.39
CA GLY A 49 -17.07 7.43 -29.09
C GLY A 49 -17.40 7.73 -27.62
N ARG A 50 -16.42 8.11 -26.80
CA ARG A 50 -16.55 8.81 -25.53
C ARG A 50 -16.56 10.32 -25.75
N THR A 51 -16.91 11.09 -24.72
CA THR A 51 -16.78 12.54 -24.71
C THR A 51 -15.57 12.95 -23.89
N LEU A 52 -14.66 13.72 -24.49
CA LEU A 52 -13.53 14.31 -23.79
C LEU A 52 -14.04 15.42 -22.85
N GLU A 53 -13.84 15.25 -21.55
CA GLU A 53 -14.30 16.22 -20.54
C GLU A 53 -13.21 17.23 -20.17
N PHE A 54 -12.00 16.74 -19.93
CA PHE A 54 -10.88 17.57 -19.49
C PHE A 54 -9.54 17.03 -19.94
N ILE A 55 -8.57 17.94 -20.04
CA ILE A 55 -7.15 17.62 -20.13
C ILE A 55 -6.40 18.45 -19.10
N LEU A 56 -5.58 17.79 -18.29
CA LEU A 56 -4.74 18.42 -17.29
C LEU A 56 -3.27 18.20 -17.63
N LYS A 57 -2.46 19.24 -17.51
CA LYS A 57 -1.00 19.09 -17.38
C LYS A 57 -0.69 18.90 -15.91
N SER A 58 -0.14 17.76 -15.55
CA SER A 58 0.17 17.41 -14.17
C SER A 58 1.66 17.15 -13.97
N TYR A 59 2.14 17.39 -12.75
CA TYR A 59 3.52 17.14 -12.36
C TYR A 59 3.57 16.14 -11.20
N LEU A 60 4.33 15.06 -11.38
CA LEU A 60 4.67 14.12 -10.31
C LEU A 60 5.92 14.63 -9.58
N PRO A 61 5.81 15.04 -8.31
CA PRO A 61 6.95 15.54 -7.55
C PRO A 61 7.82 14.39 -7.02
N VAL A 62 9.11 14.44 -7.33
CA VAL A 62 10.13 13.47 -6.93
C VAL A 62 11.23 14.18 -6.16
N VAL A 63 11.43 13.78 -4.91
CA VAL A 63 12.46 14.33 -4.02
C VAL A 63 13.78 13.63 -4.31
N ILE A 64 14.84 14.42 -4.47
CA ILE A 64 16.21 13.92 -4.58
C ILE A 64 16.76 13.81 -3.17
N VAL A 65 17.13 12.60 -2.76
CA VAL A 65 17.66 12.33 -1.41
C VAL A 65 19.14 11.97 -1.55
N PRO A 66 20.06 12.67 -0.86
CA PRO A 66 21.49 12.37 -0.94
C PRO A 66 21.80 11.02 -0.30
N SER A 67 22.74 10.30 -0.93
CA SER A 67 23.39 9.10 -0.39
C SER A 67 24.74 9.46 0.25
N PRO A 68 25.27 8.66 1.19
CA PRO A 68 26.67 8.73 1.61
C PRO A 68 27.67 8.54 0.45
N GLU A 69 27.29 7.86 -0.64
CA GLU A 69 28.16 7.73 -1.82
C GLU A 69 28.22 9.03 -2.63
N LEU A 70 29.44 9.48 -2.95
CA LEU A 70 29.70 10.70 -3.73
C LEU A 70 28.94 10.70 -5.07
N ASN A 71 28.21 11.79 -5.34
CA ASN A 71 27.40 11.99 -6.55
C ASN A 71 26.30 10.95 -6.79
N ARG A 72 25.86 10.25 -5.74
CA ARG A 72 24.73 9.32 -5.82
C ARG A 72 23.55 9.79 -4.99
N TYR A 73 22.36 9.54 -5.54
CA TYR A 73 21.10 10.01 -4.96
C TYR A 73 20.03 8.94 -5.08
N PHE A 74 19.12 8.92 -4.11
CA PHE A 74 17.87 8.20 -4.18
C PHE A 74 16.78 9.13 -4.72
N LEU A 75 15.82 8.56 -5.45
CA LEU A 75 14.67 9.29 -5.96
C LEU A 75 13.40 8.76 -5.28
N VAL A 76 12.67 9.65 -4.61
CA VAL A 76 11.45 9.30 -3.87
C VAL A 76 10.29 10.17 -4.29
N GLU A 77 9.27 9.59 -4.92
CA GLU A 77 8.05 10.30 -5.33
C GLU A 77 7.01 10.42 -4.20
N GLN A 78 6.18 11.47 -4.23
CA GLN A 78 5.29 11.82 -3.11
C GLN A 78 3.85 11.31 -3.23
N LEU A 79 3.51 10.62 -4.31
CA LEU A 79 2.20 10.06 -4.60
C LEU A 79 2.06 8.62 -4.09
N GLY A 80 3.15 7.85 -4.07
CA GLY A 80 3.17 6.45 -3.60
C GLY A 80 2.80 5.44 -4.67
N LEU A 81 3.18 5.70 -5.92
CA LEU A 81 3.09 4.79 -7.06
C LEU A 81 4.02 3.59 -6.94
N THR A 82 5.18 3.78 -6.32
CA THR A 82 6.20 2.72 -6.17
C THR A 82 6.43 2.41 -4.69
N SER A 83 7.01 1.26 -4.38
CA SER A 83 7.39 0.93 -3.02
C SER A 83 8.47 -0.14 -3.01
N GLU A 84 9.48 0.04 -2.17
CA GLU A 84 10.59 -0.88 -2.05
C GLU A 84 10.82 -1.24 -0.58
N THR A 85 11.25 -2.47 -0.32
CA THR A 85 11.53 -2.94 1.04
C THR A 85 13.02 -2.92 1.32
N ILE A 86 13.41 -2.25 2.40
CA ILE A 86 14.77 -2.22 2.92
C ILE A 86 14.79 -2.81 4.33
N HIS A 87 15.92 -3.33 4.80
CA HIS A 87 16.02 -3.75 6.19
C HIS A 87 16.54 -2.57 7.01
N GLU A 88 15.79 -2.17 8.04
CA GLU A 88 16.16 -1.07 8.91
C GLU A 88 17.35 -1.48 9.78
N MET A 89 18.55 -1.15 9.32
CA MET A 89 19.78 -1.37 10.07
C MET A 89 20.02 -0.20 11.03
N LYS A 90 20.02 -0.49 12.32
CA LYS A 90 20.46 0.47 13.34
C LYS A 90 21.96 0.35 13.50
N SER A 91 22.64 1.49 13.68
CA SER A 91 24.08 1.54 13.93
C SER A 91 24.47 0.60 15.09
N PRO A 92 25.17 -0.52 14.83
CA PRO A 92 25.63 -1.39 15.89
C PRO A 92 26.70 -0.68 16.72
N LYS A 93 26.85 -1.05 18.00
CA LYS A 93 27.83 -0.44 18.90
C LYS A 93 29.20 -1.12 18.76
N LEU A 94 29.76 -1.17 17.55
CA LEU A 94 30.99 -1.92 17.25
C LEU A 94 32.24 -1.26 17.87
N GLU A 95 32.37 0.06 17.83
CA GLU A 95 33.50 0.79 18.43
C GLU A 95 33.68 0.47 19.93
N LYS A 96 32.57 0.43 20.68
CA LYS A 96 32.59 0.12 22.11
C LYS A 96 33.00 -1.32 22.40
N LEU A 97 32.68 -2.24 21.49
CA LEU A 97 33.11 -3.64 21.60
C LEU A 97 34.59 -3.77 21.26
N GLN A 98 35.08 -3.03 20.26
CA GLN A 98 36.49 -3.00 19.91
C GLN A 98 37.36 -2.56 21.09
N GLU A 99 36.99 -1.49 21.78
CA GLU A 99 37.68 -1.07 23.02
C GLU A 99 37.65 -2.14 24.14
N GLN A 100 36.56 -2.91 24.26
CA GLN A 100 36.44 -3.96 25.27
C GLN A 100 37.35 -5.15 24.93
N VAL A 101 37.47 -5.50 23.65
CA VAL A 101 38.36 -6.57 23.17
C VAL A 101 39.82 -6.21 23.44
N GLU A 102 40.23 -4.95 23.22
CA GLU A 102 41.58 -4.48 23.52
C GLU A 102 41.92 -4.54 25.02
N LYS A 103 40.94 -4.19 25.87
CA LYS A 103 41.11 -4.16 27.33
C LYS A 103 41.03 -5.55 27.99
N ALA A 104 40.50 -6.55 27.30
CA ALA A 104 40.35 -7.90 27.85
C ALA A 104 41.72 -8.56 28.11
N ALA A 105 41.92 -9.01 29.36
CA ALA A 105 43.15 -9.64 29.82
C ALA A 105 42.95 -11.10 30.24
N THR A 106 41.71 -11.54 30.44
CA THR A 106 41.37 -12.92 30.84
C THR A 106 40.53 -13.63 29.78
N SER A 107 40.54 -14.97 29.82
CA SER A 107 39.72 -15.80 28.93
C SER A 107 38.22 -15.59 29.15
N GLU A 108 37.78 -15.37 30.39
CA GLU A 108 36.38 -15.08 30.72
C GLU A 108 35.90 -13.72 30.17
N GLU A 109 36.75 -12.68 30.26
CA GLU A 109 36.45 -11.36 29.68
C GLU A 109 36.31 -11.45 28.15
N LEU A 110 37.19 -12.20 27.48
CA LEU A 110 37.12 -12.43 26.04
C LEU A 110 35.88 -13.23 25.63
N LEU A 111 35.50 -14.26 26.39
CA LEU A 111 34.25 -14.99 26.16
C LEU A 111 33.02 -14.07 26.30
N LYS A 112 33.05 -13.13 27.24
CA LYS A 112 31.99 -12.13 27.38
C LYS A 112 31.94 -11.16 26.19
N CYS A 113 33.11 -10.76 25.68
CA CYS A 113 33.19 -9.92 24.47
C CYS A 113 32.69 -10.67 23.22
N LEU A 114 33.07 -11.94 23.05
CA LEU A 114 32.57 -12.83 22.00
C LEU A 114 31.04 -12.89 22.01
N ASN A 115 30.44 -13.21 23.16
CA ASN A 115 28.98 -13.31 23.29
C ASN A 115 28.28 -11.97 23.05
N SER A 116 28.89 -10.87 23.49
CA SER A 116 28.34 -9.52 23.24
C SER A 116 28.39 -9.17 21.75
N THR A 117 29.47 -9.51 21.06
CA THR A 117 29.62 -9.30 19.61
C THR A 117 28.62 -10.13 18.82
N ARG A 118 28.47 -11.41 19.16
CA ARG A 118 27.44 -12.29 18.57
C ARG A 118 26.04 -11.74 18.79
N SER A 119 25.76 -11.14 19.95
CA SER A 119 24.45 -10.52 20.22
C SER A 119 24.17 -9.31 19.31
N GLU A 120 25.19 -8.51 18.96
CA GLU A 120 25.04 -7.41 18.02
C GLU A 120 24.92 -7.92 16.57
N ILE A 121 25.71 -8.94 16.17
CA ILE A 121 25.57 -9.60 14.87
C ILE A 121 24.16 -10.16 14.69
N LYS A 122 23.61 -10.79 15.74
CA LYS A 122 22.24 -11.30 15.71
C LYS A 122 21.21 -10.19 15.47
N LYS A 123 21.40 -8.98 16.03
CA LYS A 123 20.51 -7.84 15.73
C LYS A 123 20.59 -7.38 14.28
N ILE A 124 21.75 -7.53 13.63
CA ILE A 124 21.91 -7.25 12.19
C ILE A 124 21.13 -8.29 11.38
N LEU A 125 21.25 -9.57 11.74
CA LEU A 125 20.55 -10.68 11.08
C LEU A 125 19.03 -10.60 11.27
N ASP A 126 18.57 -10.18 12.46
CA ASP A 126 17.15 -10.06 12.83
C ASP A 126 16.58 -8.65 12.53
N ALA A 127 17.25 -7.85 11.70
CA ALA A 127 16.82 -6.48 11.39
C ALA A 127 15.43 -6.46 10.72
N PRO A 128 14.49 -5.62 11.20
CA PRO A 128 13.14 -5.58 10.64
C PRO A 128 13.13 -4.98 9.23
N SER A 129 12.23 -5.45 8.37
CA SER A 129 12.00 -4.83 7.07
C SER A 129 11.09 -3.60 7.19
N ALA A 130 11.44 -2.54 6.47
CA ALA A 130 10.70 -1.31 6.34
C ALA A 130 10.39 -1.05 4.86
N THR A 131 9.13 -0.78 4.55
CA THR A 131 8.71 -0.41 3.20
C THR A 131 8.83 1.10 3.02
N ILE A 132 9.64 1.52 2.05
CA ILE A 132 9.78 2.91 1.62
C ILE A 132 8.81 3.15 0.48
N VAL A 133 7.71 3.84 0.77
CA VAL A 133 6.71 4.21 -0.24
C VAL A 133 7.26 5.36 -1.09
N GLY A 134 7.15 5.22 -2.40
CA GLY A 134 7.60 6.13 -3.43
C GLY A 134 9.05 6.00 -3.83
N LEU A 135 9.81 5.05 -3.29
CA LEU A 135 11.20 4.85 -3.68
C LEU A 135 11.29 4.20 -5.07
N PHE A 136 11.96 4.87 -6.00
CA PHE A 136 12.28 4.27 -7.30
C PHE A 136 13.46 3.31 -7.17
N ALA A 137 13.37 2.16 -7.86
CA ALA A 137 14.46 1.19 -7.97
C ALA A 137 14.75 0.78 -9.43
N GLY A 138 15.96 0.27 -9.66
CA GLY A 138 16.35 -0.41 -10.89
C GLY A 138 16.13 0.43 -12.15
N LEU A 139 15.33 -0.09 -13.09
CA LEU A 139 15.05 0.58 -14.36
C LEU A 139 14.22 1.86 -14.21
N ALA A 140 13.34 1.94 -13.20
CA ALA A 140 12.54 3.13 -12.94
C ALA A 140 13.42 4.28 -12.45
N ALA A 141 14.28 4.01 -11.45
CA ALA A 141 15.24 4.98 -10.94
C ALA A 141 16.15 5.50 -12.05
N ARG A 142 16.77 4.61 -12.84
CA ARG A 142 17.63 5.00 -13.98
C ARG A 142 16.88 5.76 -15.06
N GLY A 143 15.63 5.40 -15.34
CA GLY A 143 14.78 6.05 -16.33
C GLY A 143 14.43 7.49 -15.94
N VAL A 144 14.02 7.69 -14.68
CA VAL A 144 13.76 9.01 -14.12
C VAL A 144 15.04 9.83 -13.98
N GLY A 145 16.15 9.22 -13.58
CA GLY A 145 17.45 9.88 -13.46
C GLY A 145 17.92 10.52 -14.77
N ARG A 146 17.66 9.90 -15.92
CA ARG A 146 17.96 10.48 -17.25
C ARG A 146 17.17 11.75 -17.55
N LEU A 147 16.06 12.02 -16.86
CA LEU A 147 15.32 13.26 -17.02
C LEU A 147 16.10 14.47 -16.46
N LEU A 148 17.06 14.25 -15.57
CA LEU A 148 17.93 15.30 -15.05
C LEU A 148 18.93 15.81 -16.10
N ASP A 149 19.23 15.01 -17.12
CA ASP A 149 20.07 15.42 -18.25
C ASP A 149 19.30 16.25 -19.28
N ARG A 150 17.97 16.37 -19.15
CA ARG A 150 17.14 17.16 -20.06
C ARG A 150 17.26 18.65 -19.79
N PRO A 151 17.02 19.50 -20.80
CA PRO A 151 16.74 20.91 -20.56
C PRO A 151 15.65 21.06 -19.50
N SER A 152 15.87 21.92 -18.50
CA SER A 152 14.95 22.13 -17.39
C SER A 152 14.78 23.61 -17.06
N SER A 153 13.66 23.95 -16.44
CA SER A 153 13.36 25.27 -15.87
C SER A 153 13.19 25.19 -14.35
N THR A 154 13.25 26.34 -13.70
CA THR A 154 12.98 26.49 -12.26
C THR A 154 11.51 26.86 -11.96
N SER A 155 10.71 27.10 -12.99
CA SER A 155 9.29 27.43 -12.92
C SER A 155 8.47 26.49 -13.78
N PHE A 156 7.22 26.26 -13.37
CA PHE A 156 6.21 25.49 -14.09
C PHE A 156 5.01 26.38 -14.44
N GLU A 157 4.12 25.91 -15.32
CA GLU A 157 3.02 26.71 -15.84
C GLU A 157 1.89 26.92 -14.82
N GLU A 158 1.30 28.12 -14.79
CA GLU A 158 0.23 28.49 -13.84
C GLU A 158 -1.04 27.63 -13.96
N PHE A 159 -1.27 27.00 -15.12
CA PHE A 159 -2.41 26.13 -15.39
C PHE A 159 -2.12 24.64 -15.12
N SER A 160 -0.97 24.30 -14.54
CA SER A 160 -0.60 22.91 -14.24
C SER A 160 -0.95 22.49 -12.80
N VAL A 161 -1.12 21.19 -12.60
CA VAL A 161 -1.51 20.59 -11.32
C VAL A 161 -0.36 19.77 -10.74
N ILE A 162 -0.01 19.99 -9.47
CA ILE A 162 1.02 19.17 -8.81
C ILE A 162 0.35 18.02 -8.06
N LEU A 163 0.70 16.78 -8.42
CA LEU A 163 0.17 15.56 -7.82
C LEU A 163 0.80 15.34 -6.43
N THR A 164 0.25 16.02 -5.41
CA THR A 164 0.71 15.91 -4.01
C THR A 164 -0.43 15.45 -3.10
N GLY A 165 -0.09 14.88 -1.94
CA GLY A 165 -1.01 14.81 -0.80
C GLY A 165 -1.62 13.44 -0.49
N MET A 166 -1.18 12.37 -1.17
CA MET A 166 -1.60 11.01 -0.82
C MET A 166 -0.81 10.42 0.35
N ILE A 167 0.51 10.67 0.40
CA ILE A 167 1.36 10.27 1.53
C ILE A 167 1.38 11.39 2.59
N ARG A 168 1.17 11.03 3.86
CA ARG A 168 1.30 11.99 4.97
C ARG A 168 2.74 12.46 5.08
N LYS A 169 2.94 13.77 5.24
CA LYS A 169 4.29 14.36 5.36
C LYS A 169 5.15 13.67 6.43
N SER A 170 4.57 13.35 7.58
CA SER A 170 5.27 12.65 8.67
C SER A 170 5.75 11.25 8.30
N GLU A 171 4.97 10.52 7.49
CA GLU A 171 5.32 9.18 7.02
C GLU A 171 6.44 9.27 5.97
N PHE A 172 6.31 10.21 5.05
CA PHE A 172 7.31 10.50 4.02
C PHE A 172 8.67 10.89 4.62
N ASP A 173 8.68 11.84 5.57
CA ASP A 173 9.89 12.30 6.24
C ASP A 173 10.55 11.17 7.06
N LYS A 174 9.74 10.29 7.67
CA LYS A 174 10.24 9.09 8.37
C LYS A 174 10.89 8.11 7.41
N SER A 175 10.26 7.82 6.27
CA SER A 175 10.79 6.92 5.25
C SER A 175 12.12 7.41 4.68
N ILE A 176 12.25 8.71 4.38
CA ILE A 176 13.52 9.30 3.94
C ILE A 176 14.60 9.13 5.00
N LYS A 177 14.28 9.42 6.26
CA LYS A 177 15.24 9.28 7.35
C LYS A 177 15.72 7.84 7.52
N THR A 178 14.81 6.87 7.49
CA THR A 178 15.16 5.45 7.56
C THR A 178 16.06 5.03 6.41
N LEU A 179 15.81 5.51 5.19
CA LEU A 179 16.65 5.24 4.02
C LEU A 179 18.06 5.80 4.18
N GLN A 180 18.19 7.06 4.62
CA GLN A 180 19.47 7.71 4.85
C GLN A 180 20.27 7.04 5.97
N ASP A 181 19.64 6.80 7.13
CA ASP A 181 20.28 6.17 8.28
C ASP A 181 20.78 4.76 7.91
N THR A 182 19.96 3.97 7.20
CA THR A 182 20.33 2.62 6.75
C THR A 182 21.47 2.65 5.74
N SER A 183 21.45 3.59 4.79
CA SER A 183 22.52 3.72 3.79
C SER A 183 23.86 4.10 4.40
N VAL A 184 23.87 4.97 5.41
CA VAL A 184 25.10 5.35 6.13
C VAL A 184 25.66 4.15 6.88
N VAL A 185 24.81 3.43 7.62
CA VAL A 185 25.23 2.24 8.39
C VAL A 185 25.81 1.17 7.46
N LEU A 186 25.14 0.86 6.35
CA LEU A 186 25.61 -0.17 5.42
C LEU A 186 26.95 0.16 4.75
N SER A 187 27.30 1.43 4.62
CA SER A 187 28.56 1.85 3.99
C SER A 187 29.80 1.59 4.86
N THR A 188 29.66 1.48 6.19
CA THR A 188 30.80 1.31 7.10
C THR A 188 30.79 -0.04 7.83
N ILE A 189 29.60 -0.61 8.09
CA ILE A 189 29.42 -1.79 8.94
C ILE A 189 30.17 -3.04 8.47
N GLU A 190 30.37 -3.21 7.16
CA GLU A 190 31.12 -4.35 6.62
C GLU A 190 32.59 -4.31 7.05
N GLU A 191 33.22 -3.15 6.91
CA GLU A 191 34.63 -2.93 7.27
C GLU A 191 34.80 -3.05 8.79
N GLU A 192 33.95 -2.35 9.56
CA GLU A 192 33.97 -2.37 11.03
C GLU A 192 33.78 -3.79 11.59
N LEU A 193 32.85 -4.58 11.03
CA LEU A 193 32.58 -5.93 11.50
C LEU A 193 33.74 -6.88 11.18
N THR A 194 34.34 -6.75 10.00
CA THR A 194 35.49 -7.57 9.58
C THR A 194 36.70 -7.28 10.47
N GLU A 195 36.99 -6.00 10.70
CA GLU A 195 38.09 -5.56 11.57
C GLU A 195 37.89 -6.04 13.01
N LEU A 196 36.67 -5.96 13.55
CA LEU A 196 36.38 -6.44 14.90
C LEU A 196 36.61 -7.95 15.06
N VAL A 197 36.20 -8.75 14.08
CA VAL A 197 36.37 -10.21 14.09
C VAL A 197 37.85 -10.60 14.01
N ASP A 198 38.61 -9.94 13.12
CA ASP A 198 40.05 -10.16 13.00
C ASP A 198 40.80 -9.77 14.28
N ASN A 199 40.40 -8.67 14.92
CA ASN A 199 40.93 -8.23 16.21
C ASN A 199 40.64 -9.24 17.34
N ILE A 200 39.42 -9.78 17.40
CA ILE A 200 39.06 -10.83 18.37
C ILE A 200 39.92 -12.08 18.14
N GLN A 201 40.05 -12.53 16.89
CA GLN A 201 40.82 -13.72 16.57
C GLN A 201 42.29 -13.57 16.97
N SER A 202 42.93 -12.47 16.58
CA SER A 202 44.34 -12.19 16.92
C SER A 202 44.55 -12.12 18.45
N ARG A 203 43.58 -11.57 19.19
CA ARG A 203 43.66 -11.48 20.64
C ARG A 203 43.51 -12.83 21.33
N ILE A 204 42.64 -13.71 20.82
CA ILE A 204 42.51 -15.09 21.31
C ILE A 204 43.82 -15.85 21.10
N GLU A 205 44.41 -15.77 19.90
CA GLU A 205 45.68 -16.43 19.59
C GLU A 205 46.81 -15.96 20.52
N SER A 206 46.91 -14.64 20.76
CA SER A 206 47.87 -14.06 21.70
C SER A 206 47.65 -14.56 23.14
N LEU A 207 46.41 -14.55 23.63
CA LEU A 207 46.12 -14.93 25.01
C LEU A 207 46.36 -16.43 25.25
N VAL A 208 45.89 -17.29 24.35
CA VAL A 208 46.17 -18.74 24.40
C VAL A 208 47.67 -19.01 24.30
N GLY A 209 48.40 -18.26 23.47
CA GLY A 209 49.87 -18.31 23.40
C GLY A 209 50.52 -18.00 24.75
N THR A 210 50.17 -16.86 25.37
CA THR A 210 50.74 -16.46 26.68
C THR A 210 50.38 -17.42 27.81
N GLN A 211 49.17 -18.00 27.81
CA GLN A 211 48.78 -19.00 28.81
C GLN A 211 49.56 -20.29 28.65
N LYS A 212 49.77 -20.77 27.40
CA LYS A 212 50.64 -21.92 27.11
C LYS A 212 52.07 -21.65 27.57
N GLU A 213 52.63 -20.49 27.26
CA GLU A 213 53.98 -20.11 27.69
C GLU A 213 54.14 -20.08 29.22
N ARG A 214 53.12 -19.60 29.95
CA ARG A 214 53.13 -19.60 31.43
C ARG A 214 52.97 -21.01 32.03
N ALA A 215 52.17 -21.87 31.40
CA ALA A 215 51.92 -23.22 31.89
C ALA A 215 53.07 -24.19 31.58
N THR A 216 53.76 -24.02 30.45
CA THR A 216 54.87 -24.90 30.01
C THR A 216 55.95 -25.11 31.09
N PRO A 217 56.51 -24.08 31.75
CA PRO A 217 57.52 -24.29 32.80
C PRO A 217 56.95 -24.89 34.09
N VAL A 218 55.64 -24.73 34.35
CA VAL A 218 54.97 -25.34 35.51
C VAL A 218 54.75 -26.83 35.25
N LEU A 219 54.26 -27.18 34.07
CA LEU A 219 54.07 -28.56 33.62
C LEU A 219 55.41 -29.30 33.56
N SER A 220 56.45 -28.71 32.97
CA SER A 220 57.78 -29.35 32.90
C SER A 220 58.38 -29.61 34.29
N ARG A 221 58.12 -28.73 35.27
CA ARG A 221 58.56 -28.94 36.67
C ARG A 221 57.76 -30.03 37.35
N LEU A 222 56.46 -30.11 37.09
CA LEU A 222 55.59 -31.17 37.61
C LEU A 222 55.98 -32.52 37.01
N ASP A 223 56.26 -32.60 35.70
CA ASP A 223 56.71 -33.81 35.02
C ASP A 223 57.99 -34.39 35.64
N LEU A 224 59.03 -33.55 35.77
CA LEU A 224 60.30 -33.96 36.40
C LEU A 224 60.10 -34.44 37.84
N ARG A 225 59.15 -33.82 38.56
CA ARG A 225 58.86 -34.16 39.95
C ARG A 225 58.03 -35.45 40.06
N VAL A 226 57.08 -35.67 39.16
CA VAL A 226 56.31 -36.91 39.03
C VAL A 226 57.25 -38.07 38.68
N GLU A 227 58.13 -37.91 37.69
CA GLU A 227 59.15 -38.92 37.34
C GLU A 227 60.06 -39.23 38.54
N SER A 228 60.54 -38.21 39.26
CA SER A 228 61.35 -38.40 40.46
C SER A 228 60.61 -39.14 41.57
N LEU A 229 59.31 -38.89 41.76
CA LEU A 229 58.50 -39.56 42.77
C LEU A 229 58.22 -41.02 42.40
N ILE A 230 57.96 -41.31 41.12
CA ILE A 230 57.81 -42.69 40.62
C ILE A 230 59.08 -43.49 40.93
N LYS A 231 60.25 -42.96 40.57
CA LYS A 231 61.54 -43.62 40.82
C LYS A 231 61.80 -43.85 42.32
N GLN A 232 61.48 -42.87 43.17
CA GLN A 232 61.60 -43.03 44.63
C GLN A 232 60.66 -44.10 45.18
N ILE A 233 59.44 -44.21 44.66
CA ILE A 233 58.49 -45.26 45.06
C ILE A 233 59.01 -46.63 44.64
N GLU A 234 59.51 -46.77 43.41
CA GLU A 234 60.13 -48.02 42.91
C GLU A 234 61.34 -48.44 43.76
N ASP A 235 62.21 -47.49 44.10
CA ASP A 235 63.39 -47.72 44.95
C ASP A 235 62.97 -48.21 46.36
N ILE A 236 62.00 -47.53 46.99
CA ILE A 236 61.47 -47.90 48.32
C ILE A 236 60.75 -49.26 48.29
N GLU A 237 59.98 -49.56 47.23
CA GLU A 237 59.33 -50.85 47.04
C GLU A 237 60.35 -51.98 46.86
N SER A 238 61.43 -51.72 46.12
CA SER A 238 62.55 -52.66 45.98
C SER A 238 63.28 -52.91 47.31
N GLU A 239 63.45 -51.88 48.14
CA GLU A 239 64.10 -51.94 49.44
C GLU A 239 63.22 -52.69 50.47
N LYS A 240 61.91 -52.45 50.43
CA LYS A 240 60.92 -53.19 51.20
C LYS A 240 60.93 -54.69 50.85
N LEU A 241 61.02 -55.04 49.57
CA LEU A 241 61.15 -56.45 49.13
C LEU A 241 62.43 -57.09 49.69
N LYS A 242 63.58 -56.41 49.63
CA LYS A 242 64.85 -56.92 50.19
C LYS A 242 64.77 -57.14 51.71
N ILE A 243 64.18 -56.22 52.46
CA ILE A 243 64.05 -56.33 53.94
C ILE A 243 63.02 -57.39 54.35
N SER A 244 61.97 -57.59 53.55
CA SER A 244 60.98 -58.66 53.76
C SER A 244 61.57 -60.07 53.61
N ALA A 245 62.62 -60.25 52.79
CA ALA A 245 63.30 -61.53 52.57
C ALA A 245 64.38 -61.87 53.62
N GLY A 246 64.83 -60.91 54.44
CA GLY A 246 65.85 -61.10 55.47
C GLY A 246 65.32 -61.53 56.85
N SER A 247 66.18 -62.17 57.66
CA SER A 247 65.94 -62.54 59.07
C SER A 247 66.71 -61.61 60.02
N SER A 248 66.07 -60.53 60.49
CA SER A 248 66.64 -59.52 61.42
C SER A 248 65.65 -59.21 62.54
N SER A 249 66.14 -58.90 63.75
CA SER A 249 65.31 -58.59 64.93
C SER A 249 64.55 -57.25 64.84
N ASP A 250 65.00 -56.31 64.00
CA ASP A 250 64.40 -54.96 63.85
C ASP A 250 63.47 -54.84 62.62
N LYS A 251 63.13 -55.97 62.00
CA LYS A 251 62.38 -56.06 60.74
C LYS A 251 61.01 -55.37 60.80
N SER A 252 60.28 -55.50 61.90
CA SER A 252 58.92 -54.96 62.03
C SER A 252 58.88 -53.43 62.13
N VAL A 253 59.91 -52.81 62.72
CA VAL A 253 60.01 -51.36 62.88
C VAL A 253 60.41 -50.73 61.54
N LYS A 254 61.43 -51.26 60.87
CA LYS A 254 61.87 -50.79 59.55
C LYS A 254 60.82 -50.94 58.46
N LEU A 255 60.02 -52.01 58.51
CA LEU A 255 58.89 -52.19 57.57
C LEU A 255 57.79 -51.15 57.81
N LYS A 256 57.45 -50.82 59.07
CA LYS A 256 56.48 -49.76 59.38
C LYS A 256 56.95 -48.38 58.96
N GLU A 257 58.23 -48.08 59.14
CA GLU A 257 58.84 -46.81 58.69
C GLU A 257 58.82 -46.71 57.15
N LEU A 258 59.17 -47.78 56.43
CA LEU A 258 59.08 -47.83 54.98
C LEU A 258 57.63 -47.73 54.48
N ASP A 259 56.66 -48.35 55.16
CA ASP A 259 55.24 -48.22 54.81
C ASP A 259 54.75 -46.77 54.96
N GLN A 260 55.11 -46.09 56.06
CA GLN A 260 54.79 -44.67 56.23
C GLN A 260 55.44 -43.78 55.16
N LEU A 261 56.70 -44.07 54.80
CA LEU A 261 57.42 -43.33 53.76
C LEU A 261 56.80 -43.56 52.38
N LEU A 262 56.41 -44.79 52.08
CA LEU A 262 55.78 -45.19 50.83
C LEU A 262 54.39 -44.55 50.69
N ASP A 263 53.57 -44.53 51.75
CA ASP A 263 52.28 -43.84 51.78
C ASP A 263 52.43 -42.32 51.60
N ALA A 264 53.44 -41.71 52.24
CA ALA A 264 53.75 -40.29 52.07
C ALA A 264 54.17 -39.95 50.63
N ARG A 265 54.92 -40.82 49.96
CA ARG A 265 55.34 -40.63 48.56
C ARG A 265 54.21 -40.89 47.56
N LYS A 266 53.40 -41.94 47.77
CA LYS A 266 52.20 -42.20 46.95
C LYS A 266 51.17 -41.08 47.05
N SER A 267 50.95 -40.53 48.24
CA SER A 267 50.07 -39.37 48.41
C SER A 267 50.64 -38.09 47.79
N ALA A 268 51.96 -37.90 47.78
CA ALA A 268 52.60 -36.78 47.06
C ALA A 268 52.48 -36.92 45.54
N LEU A 269 52.67 -38.13 45.00
CA LEU A 269 52.50 -38.45 43.59
C LEU A 269 51.05 -38.16 43.15
N LEU A 270 50.06 -38.64 43.91
CA LEU A 270 48.64 -38.40 43.63
C LEU A 270 48.31 -36.89 43.59
N ARG A 271 48.86 -36.11 44.53
CA ARG A 271 48.65 -34.64 44.54
C ARG A 271 49.26 -33.97 43.32
N ASP A 272 50.49 -34.33 42.95
CA ASP A 272 51.19 -33.71 41.82
C ASP A 272 50.56 -34.14 40.48
N GLN A 273 50.09 -35.39 40.35
CA GLN A 273 49.29 -35.87 39.21
C GLN A 273 47.94 -35.16 39.10
N ASN A 274 47.21 -34.99 40.21
CA ASN A 274 45.95 -34.26 40.22
C ASN A 274 46.16 -32.79 39.79
N ARG A 275 47.19 -32.13 40.34
CA ARG A 275 47.53 -30.74 39.97
C ARG A 275 47.94 -30.61 38.51
N GLN A 276 48.66 -31.60 37.98
CA GLN A 276 48.98 -31.65 36.56
C GLN A 276 47.72 -31.79 35.71
N SER A 277 46.81 -32.71 36.06
CA SER A 277 45.55 -32.88 35.34
C SER A 277 44.67 -31.64 35.39
N GLU A 278 44.65 -30.93 36.52
CA GLU A 278 43.89 -29.70 36.72
C GLU A 278 44.41 -28.55 35.83
N VAL A 279 45.73 -28.34 35.80
CA VAL A 279 46.33 -27.31 34.93
C VAL A 279 46.13 -27.63 33.45
N VAL A 280 46.21 -28.90 33.06
CA VAL A 280 45.96 -29.33 31.68
C VAL A 280 44.49 -29.17 31.32
N SER A 281 43.57 -29.55 32.20
CA SER A 281 42.12 -29.43 31.94
C SER A 281 41.70 -27.96 31.84
N GLU A 282 42.15 -27.09 32.76
CA GLU A 282 41.82 -25.67 32.72
C GLU A 282 42.29 -25.00 31.42
N LEU A 283 43.49 -25.35 30.96
CA LEU A 283 44.06 -24.79 29.74
C LEU A 283 43.39 -25.35 28.47
N ALA A 284 43.04 -26.64 28.49
CA ALA A 284 42.27 -27.27 27.42
C ALA A 284 40.85 -26.68 27.33
N ASP A 285 40.15 -26.55 28.45
CA ASP A 285 38.78 -26.02 28.51
C ASP A 285 38.74 -24.54 28.08
N ALA A 286 39.67 -23.71 28.56
CA ALA A 286 39.75 -22.30 28.16
C ALA A 286 40.05 -22.16 26.67
N SER A 287 41.01 -22.94 26.14
CA SER A 287 41.34 -22.93 24.71
C SER A 287 40.19 -23.45 23.85
N GLN A 288 39.51 -24.50 24.28
CA GLN A 288 38.41 -25.12 23.54
C GLN A 288 37.19 -24.19 23.50
N ASN A 289 36.81 -23.61 24.63
CA ASN A 289 35.67 -22.68 24.70
C ASN A 289 35.90 -21.42 23.86
N LEU A 290 37.11 -20.85 23.88
CA LEU A 290 37.47 -19.71 23.04
C LEU A 290 37.50 -20.07 21.55
N SER A 291 38.03 -21.24 21.19
CA SER A 291 38.05 -21.71 19.80
C SER A 291 36.64 -21.92 19.26
N ILE A 292 35.78 -22.63 19.98
CA ILE A 292 34.39 -22.87 19.59
C ILE A 292 33.65 -21.53 19.45
N GLY A 293 33.80 -20.64 20.43
CA GLY A 293 33.19 -19.31 20.37
C GLY A 293 33.67 -18.47 19.18
N CYS A 294 34.95 -18.57 18.82
CA CYS A 294 35.53 -17.89 17.67
C CYS A 294 35.05 -18.47 16.34
N ASP A 295 34.96 -19.80 16.23
CA ASP A 295 34.44 -20.48 15.04
C ASP A 295 32.97 -20.12 14.79
N GLU A 296 32.16 -20.13 15.85
CA GLU A 296 30.76 -19.71 15.80
C GLU A 296 30.63 -18.23 15.42
N LEU A 297 31.43 -17.34 16.03
CA LEU A 297 31.47 -15.91 15.66
C LEU A 297 31.84 -15.73 14.19
N THR A 298 32.83 -16.47 13.70
CA THR A 298 33.30 -16.37 12.31
C THR A 298 32.23 -16.83 11.34
N ALA A 299 31.50 -17.90 11.67
CA ALA A 299 30.39 -18.39 10.86
C ALA A 299 29.23 -17.36 10.83
N GLU A 300 28.83 -16.83 11.99
CA GLU A 300 27.78 -15.80 12.10
C GLU A 300 28.18 -14.47 11.44
N SER A 301 29.45 -14.08 11.54
CA SER A 301 29.97 -12.89 10.86
C SER A 301 29.92 -13.05 9.34
N LYS A 302 30.33 -14.21 8.80
CA LYS A 302 30.26 -14.47 7.35
C LYS A 302 28.83 -14.40 6.81
N THR A 303 27.84 -14.91 7.55
CA THR A 303 26.44 -14.80 7.14
C THR A 303 25.95 -13.35 7.22
N ALA A 304 26.32 -12.61 8.26
CA ALA A 304 25.98 -11.19 8.39
C ALA A 304 26.62 -10.33 7.29
N VAL A 305 27.91 -10.51 6.99
CA VAL A 305 28.61 -9.82 5.89
C VAL A 305 27.96 -10.11 4.55
N SER A 306 27.57 -11.37 4.29
CA SER A 306 26.84 -11.74 3.06
C SER A 306 25.50 -10.99 2.97
N LEU A 307 24.75 -10.92 4.07
CA LEU A 307 23.49 -10.17 4.15
C LEU A 307 23.71 -8.67 3.90
N ILE A 308 24.70 -8.07 4.56
CA ILE A 308 25.09 -6.67 4.40
C ILE A 308 25.44 -6.36 2.95
N ARG A 309 26.28 -7.19 2.31
CA ARG A 309 26.65 -7.03 0.89
C ARG A 309 25.45 -7.10 -0.06
N ASN A 310 24.55 -8.05 0.16
CA ASN A 310 23.34 -8.18 -0.63
C ASN A 310 22.45 -6.93 -0.50
N GLN A 311 22.31 -6.40 0.71
CA GLN A 311 21.54 -5.17 0.96
C GLN A 311 22.22 -3.93 0.40
N HIS A 312 23.54 -3.81 0.55
CA HIS A 312 24.31 -2.73 -0.05
C HIS A 312 24.19 -2.74 -1.57
N SER A 313 24.25 -3.93 -2.21
CA SER A 313 24.02 -4.08 -3.64
C SER A 313 22.58 -3.70 -4.03
N ALA A 314 21.57 -4.08 -3.25
CA ALA A 314 20.19 -3.70 -3.49
C ALA A 314 19.99 -2.18 -3.40
N LEU A 315 20.57 -1.51 -2.40
CA LEU A 315 20.56 -0.06 -2.29
C LEU A 315 21.31 0.60 -3.44
N ALA A 316 22.44 0.03 -3.88
CA ALA A 316 23.17 0.53 -5.04
C ALA A 316 22.35 0.50 -6.34
N ASP A 317 21.45 -0.47 -6.50
CA ASP A 317 20.50 -0.51 -7.61
C ASP A 317 19.35 0.50 -7.49
N MET A 318 19.10 1.03 -6.29
CA MET A 318 18.13 2.12 -6.03
C MET A 318 18.76 3.51 -6.22
N MET A 319 20.10 3.60 -6.20
CA MET A 319 20.83 4.84 -6.38
C MET A 319 21.02 5.20 -7.86
N ILE A 320 21.01 6.50 -8.14
CA ILE A 320 21.38 7.05 -9.44
C ILE A 320 22.58 7.97 -9.30
N ALA A 321 23.48 7.92 -10.29
CA ALA A 321 24.57 8.86 -10.42
C ALA A 321 24.06 10.11 -11.15
N VAL A 322 24.14 11.28 -10.51
CA VAL A 322 23.71 12.55 -11.11
C VAL A 322 24.79 13.59 -10.89
N ARG A 323 25.03 14.42 -11.91
CA ARG A 323 25.88 15.60 -11.80
C ARG A 323 25.01 16.82 -11.46
N LEU A 324 24.70 16.98 -10.18
CA LEU A 324 24.07 18.21 -9.67
C LEU A 324 25.17 19.11 -9.08
N ALA A 325 24.99 20.43 -9.12
CA ALA A 325 25.88 21.35 -8.41
C ALA A 325 25.66 21.18 -6.88
N ASP A 326 26.75 21.09 -6.12
CA ASP A 326 26.75 20.66 -4.70
C ASP A 326 25.87 21.52 -3.77
N GLU A 327 25.63 22.80 -4.09
CA GLU A 327 24.90 23.73 -3.21
C GLU A 327 23.37 23.55 -3.19
N ASP A 328 22.78 22.78 -4.12
CA ASP A 328 21.31 22.77 -4.34
C ASP A 328 20.58 21.46 -3.98
N THR A 329 21.29 20.40 -3.58
CA THR A 329 20.76 19.03 -3.60
C THR A 329 19.86 18.66 -2.43
N GLU A 330 20.13 19.15 -1.20
CA GLU A 330 19.36 18.78 0.00
C GLU A 330 17.87 19.18 -0.04
N LYS A 331 17.48 20.07 -0.97
CA LYS A 331 16.10 20.54 -1.14
C LYS A 331 15.62 20.47 -2.58
N SER A 332 16.28 19.69 -3.43
CA SER A 332 15.90 19.57 -4.84
C SER A 332 14.69 18.66 -5.05
N VAL A 333 13.75 19.10 -5.89
CA VAL A 333 12.58 18.32 -6.31
C VAL A 333 12.46 18.37 -7.82
N ILE A 334 12.36 17.20 -8.43
CA ILE A 334 12.06 17.04 -9.85
C ILE A 334 10.54 17.02 -10.02
N LEU A 335 10.02 17.83 -10.94
CA LEU A 335 8.60 17.82 -11.30
C LEU A 335 8.45 17.11 -12.66
N ILE A 336 8.12 15.82 -12.65
CA ILE A 336 8.00 15.04 -13.88
C ILE A 336 6.65 15.33 -14.55
N PRO A 337 6.61 15.84 -15.80
CA PRO A 337 5.36 16.17 -16.46
C PRO A 337 4.62 14.96 -17.02
N PHE A 338 3.31 14.95 -16.85
CA PHE A 338 2.34 14.04 -17.45
C PHE A 338 1.13 14.84 -17.95
N PHE A 339 0.41 14.30 -18.92
CA PHE A 339 -0.94 14.77 -19.27
C PHE A 339 -1.97 13.76 -18.84
N ILE A 340 -3.05 14.24 -18.24
CA ILE A 340 -4.15 13.41 -17.78
C ILE A 340 -5.39 13.81 -18.57
N ALA A 341 -5.95 12.89 -19.34
CA ALA A 341 -7.17 13.10 -20.13
C ALA A 341 -8.33 12.33 -19.50
N GLY A 342 -9.44 13.02 -19.27
CA GLY A 342 -10.68 12.44 -18.77
C GLY A 342 -11.69 12.22 -19.89
N PHE A 343 -12.10 10.98 -20.08
CA PHE A 343 -13.11 10.57 -21.06
C PHE A 343 -14.34 10.03 -20.35
N SER A 344 -15.53 10.47 -20.73
CA SER A 344 -16.78 9.94 -20.18
C SER A 344 -17.64 9.25 -21.21
N LYS A 345 -18.33 8.20 -20.78
CA LYS A 345 -19.41 7.55 -21.55
C LYS A 345 -20.45 7.05 -20.58
N LYS A 346 -21.69 7.54 -20.72
CA LYS A 346 -22.79 7.24 -19.79
C LYS A 346 -22.39 7.49 -18.33
N ASP A 347 -21.77 8.65 -18.09
CA ASP A 347 -21.36 9.13 -16.75
C ASP A 347 -20.29 8.28 -16.03
N GLN A 348 -19.66 7.32 -16.72
CA GLN A 348 -18.44 6.66 -16.24
C GLN A 348 -17.20 7.39 -16.75
N LEU A 349 -16.42 7.96 -15.83
CA LEU A 349 -15.15 8.62 -16.12
C LEU A 349 -14.02 7.58 -16.22
N GLN A 350 -13.40 7.49 -17.39
CA GLN A 350 -12.12 6.83 -17.61
C GLN A 350 -11.03 7.90 -17.74
N ILE A 351 -9.92 7.68 -17.05
CA ILE A 351 -8.75 8.55 -17.11
C ILE A 351 -7.66 7.84 -17.90
N GLU A 352 -7.06 8.53 -18.87
CA GLU A 352 -5.83 8.11 -19.54
C GLU A 352 -4.68 9.04 -19.17
N VAL A 353 -3.46 8.49 -19.09
CA VAL A 353 -2.27 9.25 -18.73
C VAL A 353 -1.25 9.17 -19.86
N TYR A 354 -0.89 10.33 -20.41
CA TYR A 354 0.15 10.45 -21.42
C TYR A 354 1.47 10.92 -20.79
N PRO A 355 2.58 10.21 -21.05
CA PRO A 355 3.87 10.61 -20.52
C PRO A 355 4.46 11.81 -21.25
N LEU A 356 5.45 12.44 -20.62
CA LEU A 356 6.42 13.29 -21.32
C LEU A 356 7.02 12.56 -22.53
N SER A 357 7.42 13.32 -23.55
CA SER A 357 7.63 12.75 -24.89
C SER A 357 8.98 13.09 -25.52
N HIS A 358 9.25 12.42 -26.63
CA HIS A 358 10.34 12.65 -27.57
C HIS A 358 9.75 12.87 -28.95
N LEU A 359 10.08 13.99 -29.58
CA LEU A 359 9.65 14.29 -30.93
C LEU A 359 10.53 13.54 -31.93
N GLN A 360 9.98 12.50 -32.56
CA GLN A 360 10.63 11.86 -33.70
C GLN A 360 10.37 12.66 -34.97
N SER A 361 11.37 12.81 -35.84
CA SER A 361 11.19 13.41 -37.17
C SER A 361 11.40 12.34 -38.23
N ASN A 362 10.41 11.46 -38.42
CA ASN A 362 10.43 10.40 -39.42
C ASN A 362 10.03 10.89 -40.84
N GLY A 363 9.62 12.16 -40.97
CA GLY A 363 9.20 12.76 -42.24
C GLY A 363 7.77 12.43 -42.65
N GLU A 364 7.01 11.72 -41.82
CA GLU A 364 5.60 11.45 -42.04
C GLU A 364 4.77 12.75 -42.00
N ARG A 365 3.72 12.78 -42.81
CA ARG A 365 2.79 13.91 -42.95
C ARG A 365 1.37 13.40 -43.09
N VAL A 366 0.40 14.25 -42.81
CA VAL A 366 -1.02 13.90 -42.98
C VAL A 366 -1.30 13.45 -44.41
N SER A 367 -2.13 12.42 -44.54
CA SER A 367 -2.45 11.76 -45.82
C SER A 367 -3.95 11.79 -46.06
N ARG A 368 -4.44 11.30 -47.20
CA ARG A 368 -5.89 11.27 -47.47
C ARG A 368 -6.71 10.56 -46.38
N ARG A 369 -6.12 9.60 -45.65
CA ARG A 369 -6.81 8.77 -44.64
C ARG A 369 -6.54 9.16 -43.18
N ARG A 370 -5.54 10.00 -42.92
CA ARG A 370 -5.15 10.42 -41.55
C ARG A 370 -5.20 11.93 -41.45
N ASP A 371 -5.91 12.43 -40.46
CA ASP A 371 -6.14 13.86 -40.26
C ASP A 371 -5.15 14.48 -39.27
N TYR A 372 -4.53 13.65 -38.43
CA TYR A 372 -3.36 13.98 -37.61
C TYR A 372 -2.29 12.88 -37.70
N VAL A 373 -1.03 13.28 -37.54
CA VAL A 373 0.13 12.38 -37.42
C VAL A 373 0.82 12.68 -36.10
N ASP A 374 0.74 11.72 -35.19
CA ASP A 374 1.35 11.79 -33.88
C ASP A 374 2.83 11.40 -33.95
N MET A 375 3.69 12.39 -33.73
CA MET A 375 5.15 12.27 -33.82
C MET A 375 5.83 12.12 -32.45
N PHE A 376 5.03 12.06 -31.38
CA PHE A 376 5.52 12.02 -30.01
C PHE A 376 5.59 10.59 -29.50
N GLU A 377 6.78 10.15 -29.14
CA GLU A 377 6.97 8.86 -28.49
C GLU A 377 7.43 9.02 -27.06
N SER A 378 7.18 8.02 -26.22
CA SER A 378 7.73 8.00 -24.88
C SER A 378 9.26 7.88 -24.93
N PRO A 379 9.99 8.57 -24.05
CA PRO A 379 11.46 8.56 -24.08
C PRO A 379 12.06 7.24 -23.61
N SER A 380 11.32 6.45 -22.82
CA SER A 380 11.79 5.16 -22.35
C SER A 380 10.65 4.30 -21.81
N ARG A 381 10.85 2.97 -21.85
CA ARG A 381 9.93 2.00 -21.24
C ARG A 381 9.70 2.23 -19.75
N SER A 382 10.67 2.81 -19.04
CA SER A 382 10.53 3.13 -17.61
C SER A 382 9.50 4.24 -17.39
N ILE A 383 9.45 5.23 -18.28
CA ILE A 383 8.47 6.32 -18.23
C ILE A 383 7.09 5.80 -18.68
N ASP A 384 7.03 4.89 -19.65
CA ASP A 384 5.77 4.20 -19.99
C ASP A 384 5.20 3.44 -18.79
N ALA A 385 6.04 2.64 -18.12
CA ALA A 385 5.63 1.91 -16.92
C ALA A 385 5.13 2.85 -15.82
N LEU A 386 5.80 3.99 -15.61
CA LEU A 386 5.36 5.01 -14.66
C LEU A 386 4.01 5.64 -15.07
N SER A 387 3.81 5.90 -16.36
CA SER A 387 2.55 6.41 -16.90
C SER A 387 1.41 5.41 -16.69
N SER A 388 1.64 4.13 -16.97
CA SER A 388 0.66 3.05 -16.72
C SER A 388 0.34 2.89 -15.25
N LEU A 389 1.34 2.93 -14.36
CA LEU A 389 1.11 2.89 -12.91
C LEU A 389 0.28 4.09 -12.44
N LEU A 390 0.55 5.28 -12.97
CA LEU A 390 -0.25 6.46 -12.68
C LEU A 390 -1.68 6.31 -13.22
N GLU A 391 -1.86 5.83 -14.45
CA GLU A 391 -3.17 5.57 -15.04
C GLU A 391 -3.99 4.58 -14.20
N ASP A 392 -3.42 3.42 -13.87
CA ASP A 392 -4.05 2.41 -13.02
C ASP A 392 -4.43 2.99 -11.66
N ARG A 393 -3.54 3.78 -11.05
CA ARG A 393 -3.80 4.42 -9.76
C ARG A 393 -4.91 5.46 -9.86
N THR A 394 -4.92 6.30 -10.89
CA THR A 394 -5.97 7.32 -11.08
C THR A 394 -7.34 6.71 -11.36
N ASN A 395 -7.40 5.51 -11.93
CA ASN A 395 -8.65 4.81 -12.17
C ASN A 395 -9.14 3.98 -10.98
N SER A 396 -8.23 3.43 -10.17
CA SER A 396 -8.55 2.59 -9.01
C SER A 396 -8.74 3.36 -7.70
N ASP A 397 -7.95 4.41 -7.48
CA ASP A 397 -7.94 5.17 -6.22
C ASP A 397 -8.99 6.29 -6.25
N VAL A 398 -10.04 6.14 -5.45
CA VAL A 398 -11.15 7.09 -5.36
C VAL A 398 -10.71 8.48 -4.92
N ALA A 399 -9.72 8.57 -4.01
CA ALA A 399 -9.27 9.86 -3.50
C ALA A 399 -8.46 10.63 -4.56
N LEU A 400 -7.57 9.93 -5.27
CA LEU A 400 -6.81 10.52 -6.39
C LEU A 400 -7.73 10.90 -7.55
N ARG A 401 -8.70 10.05 -7.88
CA ARG A 401 -9.71 10.34 -8.90
C ARG A 401 -10.55 11.58 -8.55
N LYS A 402 -10.97 11.71 -7.28
CA LYS A 402 -11.65 12.93 -6.79
C LYS A 402 -10.76 14.16 -6.91
N PHE A 403 -9.50 14.07 -6.46
CA PHE A 403 -8.54 15.16 -6.57
C PHE A 403 -8.34 15.63 -8.03
N ILE A 404 -8.24 14.70 -8.98
CA ILE A 404 -8.13 15.01 -10.41
C ILE A 404 -9.38 15.71 -10.93
N ARG A 405 -10.58 15.22 -10.55
CA ARG A 405 -11.86 15.82 -10.94
C ARG A 405 -12.07 17.21 -10.35
N ASP A 406 -11.68 17.42 -9.09
CA ASP A 406 -11.75 18.74 -8.46
C ASP A 406 -10.76 19.70 -9.14
N SER A 407 -9.54 19.22 -9.42
CA SER A 407 -8.51 20.00 -10.12
C SER A 407 -8.91 20.34 -11.57
N SER A 408 -9.67 19.48 -12.24
CA SER A 408 -10.13 19.76 -13.61
C SER A 408 -11.14 20.90 -13.72
N GLN A 409 -11.76 21.33 -12.62
CA GLN A 409 -12.63 22.51 -12.64
C GLN A 409 -11.82 23.80 -12.85
N ASP A 410 -10.64 23.89 -12.24
CA ASP A 410 -9.82 25.10 -12.23
C ASP A 410 -8.67 25.08 -13.27
N TYR A 411 -8.12 23.89 -13.54
CA TYR A 411 -6.87 23.72 -14.30
C TYR A 411 -7.04 23.02 -15.66
N ASN A 412 -8.28 22.78 -16.10
CA ASN A 412 -8.52 22.16 -17.40
C ASN A 412 -7.98 23.02 -18.53
N ILE A 413 -7.04 22.46 -19.31
CA ILE A 413 -6.42 23.10 -20.48
C ILE A 413 -7.48 23.54 -21.49
N LEU A 414 -8.56 22.76 -21.61
CA LEU A 414 -9.66 23.06 -22.52
C LEU A 414 -10.51 24.24 -22.05
N ALA A 415 -10.47 24.64 -20.77
CA ALA A 415 -11.27 25.74 -20.21
C ALA A 415 -10.42 26.99 -19.89
N ASN A 416 -9.15 26.80 -19.55
CA ASN A 416 -8.25 27.85 -19.12
C ASN A 416 -7.85 28.81 -20.26
N ALA A 417 -8.03 30.10 -20.07
CA ALA A 417 -7.74 31.14 -21.07
C ALA A 417 -6.30 31.10 -21.62
N ILE A 418 -5.31 30.96 -20.74
CA ILE A 418 -3.88 30.96 -21.12
C ILE A 418 -3.56 29.67 -21.86
N ALA A 419 -4.01 28.52 -21.34
CA ALA A 419 -3.74 27.23 -21.94
C ALA A 419 -4.40 27.09 -23.32
N ARG A 420 -5.60 27.66 -23.52
CA ARG A 420 -6.28 27.72 -24.83
C ARG A 420 -5.45 28.45 -25.89
N GLU A 421 -4.76 29.51 -25.52
CA GLU A 421 -3.92 30.25 -26.46
C GLU A 421 -2.70 29.42 -26.89
N TYR A 422 -2.12 28.66 -25.95
CA TYR A 422 -1.07 27.68 -26.26
C TYR A 422 -1.59 26.60 -27.20
N VAL A 423 -2.79 26.07 -26.97
CA VAL A 423 -3.42 25.07 -27.85
C VAL A 423 -3.62 25.63 -29.26
N ARG A 424 -4.10 26.87 -29.41
CA ARG A 424 -4.30 27.50 -30.72
C ARG A 424 -2.99 27.76 -31.45
N SER A 425 -2.01 28.40 -30.79
CA SER A 425 -0.68 28.67 -31.34
C SER A 425 0.01 27.38 -31.79
N GLY A 426 0.01 26.35 -30.94
CA GLY A 426 0.58 25.04 -31.25
C GLY A 426 -0.14 24.33 -32.39
N ALA A 427 -1.46 24.41 -32.48
CA ALA A 427 -2.23 23.81 -33.58
C ALA A 427 -1.91 24.47 -34.93
N GLU A 428 -1.69 25.79 -34.95
CA GLU A 428 -1.24 26.51 -36.14
C GLU A 428 0.19 26.12 -36.55
N ALA A 429 1.09 25.92 -35.58
CA ALA A 429 2.43 25.42 -35.85
C ALA A 429 2.42 24.00 -36.44
N LEU A 430 1.62 23.09 -35.86
CA LEU A 430 1.42 21.72 -36.37
C LEU A 430 0.81 21.69 -37.77
N LEU A 431 -0.06 22.64 -38.11
CA LEU A 431 -0.57 22.84 -39.47
C LEU A 431 0.54 23.25 -40.43
N GLY A 432 1.40 24.18 -40.01
CA GLY A 432 2.56 24.65 -40.77
C GLY A 432 3.52 23.51 -41.13
N ASP A 433 3.72 22.58 -40.20
CA ASP A 433 4.56 21.39 -40.39
C ASP A 433 3.86 20.23 -41.13
N ALA A 434 2.60 20.44 -41.55
CA ALA A 434 1.77 19.45 -42.24
C ALA A 434 1.55 18.15 -41.43
N LEU A 435 1.46 18.27 -40.11
CA LEU A 435 1.14 17.17 -39.19
C LEU A 435 -0.35 17.11 -38.83
N VAL A 436 -1.10 18.17 -39.09
CA VAL A 436 -2.55 18.25 -38.85
C VAL A 436 -3.25 18.81 -40.09
N LYS A 437 -4.44 18.32 -40.41
CA LYS A 437 -5.29 18.93 -41.44
C LYS A 437 -6.17 20.05 -40.89
N ARG A 438 -6.45 21.03 -41.75
CA ARG A 438 -7.32 22.17 -41.43
C ARG A 438 -8.71 21.80 -40.86
N PRO A 439 -9.43 20.77 -41.34
CA PRO A 439 -10.72 20.40 -40.76
C PRO A 439 -10.66 20.04 -39.27
N LEU A 440 -9.61 19.31 -38.85
CA LEU A 440 -9.44 18.92 -37.45
C LEU A 440 -9.11 20.13 -36.55
N ILE A 441 -8.48 21.17 -37.10
CA ILE A 441 -8.23 22.43 -36.38
C ILE A 441 -9.53 23.22 -36.21
N GLU A 442 -10.42 23.22 -37.20
CA GLU A 442 -11.72 23.86 -37.05
C GLU A 442 -12.58 23.10 -36.02
N GLU A 443 -12.55 21.76 -36.01
CA GLU A 443 -13.19 20.94 -34.96
C GLU A 443 -12.63 21.25 -33.56
N LEU A 444 -11.32 21.41 -33.44
CA LEU A 444 -10.67 21.82 -32.20
C LEU A 444 -11.15 23.21 -31.75
N LYS A 445 -11.26 24.17 -32.68
CA LYS A 445 -11.79 25.51 -32.37
C LYS A 445 -13.24 25.44 -31.90
N ASP A 446 -14.08 24.68 -32.58
CA ASP A 446 -15.47 24.49 -32.22
C ASP A 446 -15.58 23.91 -30.80
N LEU A 447 -14.78 22.88 -30.47
CA LEU A 447 -14.71 22.31 -29.13
C LEU A 447 -14.28 23.35 -28.07
N LEU A 448 -13.25 24.15 -28.34
CA LEU A 448 -12.79 25.18 -27.42
C LEU A 448 -13.85 26.29 -27.22
N THR A 449 -14.67 26.58 -28.23
CA THR A 449 -15.79 27.54 -28.10
C THR A 449 -16.98 26.98 -27.35
N ALA A 450 -17.22 25.66 -27.43
CA ALA A 450 -18.32 24.99 -26.73
C ALA A 450 -18.12 24.94 -25.22
N ILE A 451 -16.86 24.82 -24.76
CA ILE A 451 -16.51 24.80 -23.33
C ILE A 451 -16.43 26.25 -22.81
N PRO A 452 -17.07 26.60 -21.67
CA PRO A 452 -16.98 27.94 -21.11
C PRO A 452 -15.57 28.25 -20.61
N GLU A 453 -15.09 29.47 -20.87
CA GLU A 453 -13.76 29.91 -20.46
C GLU A 453 -13.72 30.22 -18.96
N THR A 454 -12.77 29.61 -18.25
CA THR A 454 -12.50 29.89 -16.83
C THR A 454 -11.21 30.69 -16.69
N LYS A 455 -11.27 31.78 -15.93
CA LYS A 455 -10.06 32.49 -15.49
C LYS A 455 -9.58 31.84 -14.20
N LEU A 456 -8.28 31.54 -14.11
CA LEU A 456 -7.67 31.06 -12.87
C LEU A 456 -8.09 31.97 -11.72
N ARG A 457 -8.83 31.40 -10.76
CA ARG A 457 -9.06 32.05 -9.47
C ARG A 457 -7.71 32.09 -8.78
N LYS A 458 -6.94 33.17 -8.98
CA LYS A 458 -5.79 33.45 -8.13
C LYS A 458 -6.32 33.44 -6.70
N GLN A 459 -5.98 32.41 -5.93
CA GLN A 459 -6.04 32.50 -4.48
C GLN A 459 -5.14 33.68 -4.12
N LYS A 460 -5.71 34.88 -4.02
CA LYS A 460 -5.05 36.00 -3.39
C LYS A 460 -4.69 35.48 -2.00
N ARG A 461 -3.39 35.33 -1.76
CA ARG A 461 -2.84 35.09 -0.42
C ARG A 461 -3.61 36.02 0.52
N ARG A 462 -4.21 35.45 1.57
CA ARG A 462 -4.82 36.21 2.66
C ARG A 462 -3.78 37.21 3.14
N LEU A 463 -3.87 38.45 2.65
CA LEU A 463 -3.21 39.58 3.27
C LEU A 463 -3.97 39.75 4.57
N VAL A 464 -3.32 39.36 5.67
CA VAL A 464 -3.75 39.76 7.01
C VAL A 464 -3.70 41.28 7.01
N THR A 465 -4.84 41.92 6.79
CA THR A 465 -4.97 43.37 6.86
C THR A 465 -4.70 43.79 8.30
N HIS A 466 -3.67 44.62 8.47
CA HIS A 466 -3.43 45.31 9.72
C HIS A 466 -4.69 46.12 10.09
N VAL A 467 -5.21 45.87 11.29
CA VAL A 467 -6.29 46.65 11.89
C VAL A 467 -5.78 48.08 12.10
N LEU A 468 -6.28 49.03 11.32
CA LEU A 468 -6.19 50.45 11.65
C LEU A 468 -7.20 50.72 12.77
N THR A 469 -6.68 50.98 13.97
CA THR A 469 -7.45 51.42 15.13
C THR A 469 -7.91 52.86 14.93
N ASN A 470 -9.11 53.03 14.37
CA ASN A 470 -9.94 54.23 14.57
C ASN A 470 -11.28 53.74 15.13
N ASP A 471 -11.59 54.13 16.37
CA ASP A 471 -12.70 53.66 17.23
C ASP A 471 -14.12 54.03 16.76
N THR A 472 -14.33 54.27 15.46
CA THR A 472 -15.67 54.53 14.91
C THR A 472 -16.28 53.25 14.36
N LEU A 473 -17.18 52.65 15.13
CA LEU A 473 -17.95 51.46 14.77
C LEU A 473 -19.16 51.83 13.91
N CYS A 474 -19.37 51.10 12.81
CA CYS A 474 -20.50 51.22 11.90
C CYS A 474 -21.48 50.06 12.15
N ASN A 475 -22.80 50.34 12.26
CA ASN A 475 -23.78 49.25 12.27
C ASN A 475 -23.97 48.73 10.85
N VAL A 476 -23.77 47.43 10.66
CA VAL A 476 -23.97 46.75 9.38
C VAL A 476 -25.05 45.70 9.53
N LYS A 477 -26.06 45.74 8.65
CA LYS A 477 -27.12 44.74 8.56
C LYS A 477 -26.99 43.94 7.28
N PHE A 478 -26.79 42.64 7.39
CA PHE A 478 -26.76 41.73 6.25
C PHE A 478 -28.13 41.11 6.07
N HIS A 479 -28.71 41.25 4.87
CA HIS A 479 -29.98 40.61 4.52
C HIS A 479 -29.73 39.41 3.62
N ILE A 480 -29.86 38.22 4.17
CA ILE A 480 -29.58 36.96 3.47
C ILE A 480 -30.89 36.38 2.95
N HIS A 481 -31.02 36.32 1.63
CA HIS A 481 -32.21 35.80 0.96
C HIS A 481 -31.84 34.86 -0.19
N ASN A 482 -32.78 34.01 -0.61
CA ASN A 482 -32.61 33.20 -1.81
C ASN A 482 -32.94 34.01 -3.09
N GLU A 483 -32.73 33.41 -4.27
CA GLU A 483 -33.08 34.04 -5.55
C GLU A 483 -34.57 34.42 -5.68
N ALA A 484 -35.46 33.72 -4.96
CA ALA A 484 -36.89 34.01 -4.90
C ALA A 484 -37.26 35.10 -3.87
N GLY A 485 -36.27 35.75 -3.22
CA GLY A 485 -36.47 36.80 -2.23
C GLY A 485 -36.95 36.33 -0.86
N LYS A 486 -36.95 35.02 -0.59
CA LYS A 486 -37.30 34.44 0.72
C LYS A 486 -36.10 34.50 1.66
N PRO A 487 -36.27 34.98 2.92
CA PRO A 487 -35.18 35.04 3.89
C PRO A 487 -34.69 33.64 4.26
N ILE A 488 -33.39 33.51 4.51
CA ILE A 488 -32.73 32.25 4.88
C ILE A 488 -32.39 32.28 6.36
N ASP A 489 -33.06 31.43 7.13
CA ASP A 489 -32.84 31.25 8.56
C ASP A 489 -31.56 30.42 8.83
N GLY A 490 -30.83 30.78 9.88
CA GLY A 490 -29.63 30.06 10.33
C GLY A 490 -28.42 30.10 9.38
N ALA A 491 -28.37 31.06 8.44
CA ALA A 491 -27.20 31.28 7.60
C ALA A 491 -26.04 31.84 8.43
N GLU A 492 -24.86 31.25 8.30
CA GLU A 492 -23.65 31.63 9.02
C GLU A 492 -22.80 32.56 8.15
N LEU A 493 -22.54 33.78 8.63
CA LEU A 493 -21.61 34.74 8.05
C LEU A 493 -20.29 34.70 8.83
N GLU A 494 -19.22 34.35 8.14
CA GLU A 494 -17.85 34.36 8.66
C GLU A 494 -17.06 35.52 8.05
N LEU A 495 -16.70 36.52 8.86
CA LEU A 495 -15.84 37.66 8.52
C LEU A 495 -14.52 37.52 9.30
N GLY A 496 -13.61 36.66 8.82
CA GLY A 496 -12.33 36.37 9.49
C GLY A 496 -12.52 35.63 10.82
N VAL A 497 -12.45 36.34 11.95
CA VAL A 497 -12.64 35.76 13.31
C VAL A 497 -14.09 35.87 13.79
N LEU A 498 -14.89 36.75 13.18
CA LEU A 498 -16.29 36.94 13.52
C LEU A 498 -17.16 35.90 12.79
N SER A 499 -17.90 35.08 13.54
CA SER A 499 -18.92 34.16 13.02
C SER A 499 -20.27 34.53 13.63
N LEU A 500 -21.25 34.80 12.77
CA LEU A 500 -22.58 35.28 13.15
C LEU A 500 -23.65 34.49 12.40
N LYS A 501 -24.82 34.28 13.02
CA LYS A 501 -25.94 33.55 12.41
C LYS A 501 -27.10 34.47 12.11
N SER A 502 -27.78 34.25 10.99
CA SER A 502 -29.01 34.97 10.65
C SER A 502 -30.16 34.58 11.56
N ASP A 503 -31.03 35.55 11.82
CA ASP A 503 -32.30 35.32 12.49
C ASP A 503 -33.36 34.73 11.53
N LEU A 504 -34.57 34.50 12.06
CA LEU A 504 -35.73 34.00 11.31
C LEU A 504 -36.13 34.90 10.11
N SER A 505 -35.67 36.16 10.09
CA SER A 505 -35.89 37.11 9.00
C SER A 505 -34.71 37.18 8.01
N GLY A 506 -33.71 36.30 8.18
CA GLY A 506 -32.52 36.26 7.35
C GLY A 506 -31.56 37.42 7.60
N VAL A 507 -31.69 38.12 8.73
CA VAL A 507 -30.90 39.32 9.03
C VAL A 507 -29.79 39.01 10.03
N ILE A 508 -28.58 39.47 9.73
CA ILE A 508 -27.45 39.51 10.67
C ILE A 508 -27.12 40.96 10.95
N THR A 509 -27.08 41.37 12.22
CA THR A 509 -26.69 42.72 12.61
C THR A 509 -25.39 42.68 13.41
N THR A 510 -24.42 43.50 13.03
CA THR A 510 -23.12 43.58 13.71
C THR A 510 -22.51 44.96 13.59
N GLN A 511 -21.59 45.29 14.49
CA GLN A 511 -20.83 46.53 14.47
C GLN A 511 -19.42 46.27 13.97
N LEU A 512 -19.04 46.91 12.88
CA LEU A 512 -17.75 46.74 12.22
C LEU A 512 -17.02 48.09 12.12
N PRO A 513 -15.73 48.19 12.45
CA PRO A 513 -14.96 49.41 12.21
C PRO A 513 -14.81 49.71 10.72
N GLN A 514 -14.38 50.93 10.39
CA GLN A 514 -14.06 51.30 9.00
C GLN A 514 -12.86 50.50 8.51
N SER A 515 -13.14 49.49 7.70
CA SER A 515 -12.14 48.62 7.10
C SER A 515 -12.69 47.97 5.84
N HIS A 516 -11.80 47.30 5.14
CA HIS A 516 -12.14 46.32 4.14
C HIS A 516 -12.38 44.96 4.81
N TYR A 517 -13.47 44.29 4.41
CA TYR A 517 -13.91 43.01 4.96
C TYR A 517 -14.10 41.98 3.85
N ASP A 518 -13.46 40.83 4.05
CA ASP A 518 -13.64 39.63 3.26
C ASP A 518 -14.23 38.52 4.13
N GLY A 519 -15.20 37.80 3.60
CA GLY A 519 -15.81 36.69 4.30
C GLY A 519 -16.61 35.75 3.41
N ILE A 520 -17.26 34.79 4.07
CA ILE A 520 -18.09 33.79 3.42
C ILE A 520 -19.42 33.65 4.15
N VAL A 521 -20.47 33.39 3.39
CA VAL A 521 -21.81 33.08 3.90
C VAL A 521 -22.12 31.64 3.57
N ARG A 522 -22.55 30.88 4.58
CA ARG A 522 -22.92 29.47 4.49
C ARG A 522 -24.35 29.28 4.93
N ALA A 523 -25.12 28.49 4.21
CA ALA A 523 -26.45 28.07 4.64
C ALA A 523 -26.71 26.64 4.18
N SER A 524 -27.39 25.85 5.00
CA SER A 524 -27.73 24.46 4.67
C SER A 524 -28.59 24.40 3.41
N GLY A 525 -28.13 23.68 2.38
CA GLY A 525 -28.84 23.57 1.10
C GLY A 525 -28.49 24.66 0.08
N PHE A 526 -27.51 25.53 0.35
CA PHE A 526 -27.10 26.62 -0.53
C PHE A 526 -25.59 26.62 -0.81
N ILE A 527 -25.21 27.11 -1.99
CA ILE A 527 -23.81 27.30 -2.38
C ILE A 527 -23.16 28.36 -1.49
N VAL A 528 -21.97 28.05 -0.98
CA VAL A 528 -21.17 29.00 -0.17
C VAL A 528 -20.86 30.24 -0.99
N LYS A 529 -21.24 31.42 -0.48
CA LYS A 529 -21.05 32.68 -1.20
C LYS A 529 -19.96 33.54 -0.55
N PRO A 530 -18.89 33.92 -1.28
CA PRO A 530 -17.93 34.90 -0.79
C PRO A 530 -18.57 36.30 -0.81
N VAL A 531 -18.19 37.12 0.17
CA VAL A 531 -18.67 38.50 0.34
C VAL A 531 -17.46 39.39 0.62
N GLU A 532 -17.29 40.42 -0.20
CA GLU A 532 -16.22 41.43 -0.09
C GLU A 532 -16.87 42.81 -0.08
N PHE A 533 -16.57 43.63 0.94
CA PHE A 533 -17.08 45.00 1.04
C PHE A 533 -16.13 45.91 1.82
N SER A 534 -16.25 47.22 1.62
CA SER A 534 -15.47 48.23 2.35
C SER A 534 -16.40 49.25 3.00
N LEU A 535 -16.17 49.54 4.28
CA LEU A 535 -16.89 50.57 5.02
C LEU A 535 -16.08 51.88 5.00
N ALA A 536 -16.57 52.86 4.24
CA ALA A 536 -15.92 54.17 4.07
C ALA A 536 -16.58 55.31 4.86
N SER A 537 -17.79 55.12 5.39
CA SER A 537 -18.51 56.08 6.25
C SER A 537 -19.02 55.41 7.54
N THR A 538 -19.54 56.19 8.48
CA THR A 538 -20.12 55.73 9.75
C THR A 538 -21.65 55.58 9.70
N ASP A 539 -22.25 55.68 8.52
CA ASP A 539 -23.70 55.55 8.35
C ASP A 539 -24.12 54.08 8.42
N ASP A 540 -25.34 53.79 8.88
CA ASP A 540 -25.86 52.43 8.90
C ASP A 540 -25.89 51.83 7.48
N VAL A 541 -25.19 50.71 7.26
CA VAL A 541 -25.10 50.05 5.95
C VAL A 541 -25.93 48.78 5.93
N VAL A 542 -26.71 48.60 4.86
CA VAL A 542 -27.46 47.36 4.60
C VAL A 542 -26.86 46.64 3.40
N ILE A 543 -26.41 45.39 3.59
CA ILE A 543 -25.76 44.57 2.56
C ILE A 543 -26.68 43.39 2.22
N PRO A 544 -27.32 43.38 1.03
CA PRO A 544 -28.10 42.23 0.58
C PRO A 544 -27.20 41.11 0.05
N ILE A 545 -27.45 39.88 0.47
CA ILE A 545 -26.72 38.67 0.08
C ILE A 545 -27.70 37.65 -0.49
N VAL A 546 -27.62 37.45 -1.80
CA VAL A 546 -28.43 36.43 -2.51
C VAL A 546 -27.71 35.08 -2.49
N MET A 547 -28.30 34.04 -1.91
CA MET A 547 -27.76 32.68 -1.91
C MET A 547 -28.43 31.81 -2.98
N ILE A 548 -27.64 30.98 -3.65
CA ILE A 548 -28.10 30.07 -4.72
C ILE A 548 -28.34 28.69 -4.10
N PRO A 549 -29.54 28.09 -4.25
CA PRO A 549 -29.80 26.75 -3.74
C PRO A 549 -28.95 25.70 -4.50
N LEU A 550 -28.51 24.67 -3.79
CA LEU A 550 -27.76 23.57 -4.40
C LEU A 550 -28.64 22.80 -5.39
N SER A 551 -28.06 22.38 -6.50
CA SER A 551 -28.72 21.50 -7.48
C SER A 551 -29.06 20.14 -6.86
N HIS A 552 -30.00 19.42 -7.46
CA HIS A 552 -30.43 18.10 -6.97
C HIS A 552 -29.25 17.11 -6.86
N GLU A 553 -28.28 17.18 -7.77
CA GLU A 553 -27.08 16.34 -7.76
C GLU A 553 -26.12 16.73 -6.62
N GLU A 554 -25.89 18.02 -6.38
CA GLU A 554 -25.05 18.49 -5.27
C GLU A 554 -25.68 18.16 -3.90
N GLN A 555 -27.01 18.17 -3.80
CA GLN A 555 -27.73 17.71 -2.61
C GLN A 555 -27.56 16.20 -2.39
N ILE A 556 -27.54 15.41 -3.46
CA ILE A 556 -27.25 13.97 -3.38
C ILE A 556 -25.80 13.75 -2.96
N ILE A 557 -24.84 14.52 -3.51
CA ILE A 557 -23.42 14.44 -3.15
C ILE A 557 -23.20 14.76 -1.66
N LEU A 558 -23.83 15.82 -1.13
CA LEU A 558 -23.74 16.11 0.30
C LEU A 558 -24.34 15.01 1.18
N ARG A 559 -25.49 14.44 0.77
CA ARG A 559 -26.05 13.27 1.47
C ARG A 559 -25.15 12.06 1.36
N LEU A 560 -24.46 11.88 0.23
CA LEU A 560 -23.48 10.82 0.04
C LEU A 560 -22.27 11.04 0.94
N ASP A 561 -21.76 12.27 1.05
CA ASP A 561 -20.67 12.63 1.95
C ASP A 561 -21.07 12.41 3.41
N GLU A 562 -22.30 12.77 3.81
CA GLU A 562 -22.83 12.46 5.14
C GLU A 562 -22.91 10.94 5.39
N LEU A 563 -23.34 10.16 4.38
CA LEU A 563 -23.38 8.70 4.46
C LEU A 563 -21.98 8.07 4.47
N VAL A 564 -21.03 8.63 3.73
CA VAL A 564 -19.62 8.19 3.71
C VAL A 564 -18.97 8.50 5.04
N GLU A 565 -19.19 9.68 5.63
CA GLU A 565 -18.65 9.96 6.96
C GLU A 565 -19.35 9.20 8.08
N ARG A 566 -20.62 8.84 7.89
CA ARG A 566 -21.29 7.87 8.76
C ARG A 566 -20.64 6.48 8.62
N ALA A 567 -20.35 6.02 7.40
CA ALA A 567 -19.67 4.75 7.15
C ALA A 567 -18.26 4.73 7.74
N ARG A 568 -17.46 5.79 7.54
CA ARG A 568 -16.12 5.91 8.16
C ARG A 568 -16.17 5.92 9.68
N ARG A 569 -17.17 6.58 10.28
CA ARG A 569 -17.38 6.53 11.73
C ARG A 569 -17.68 5.10 12.20
N LEU A 570 -18.54 4.37 11.49
CA LEU A 570 -18.85 2.98 11.82
C LEU A 570 -17.62 2.07 11.68
N ASP A 571 -16.80 2.27 10.65
CA ASP A 571 -15.54 1.53 10.46
C ASP A 571 -14.54 1.82 11.58
N MET A 572 -14.39 3.09 11.97
CA MET A 572 -13.52 3.48 13.08
C MET A 572 -14.00 2.92 14.43
N ILE A 573 -15.32 2.88 14.66
CA ILE A 573 -15.91 2.24 15.84
C ILE A 573 -15.62 0.73 15.84
N ARG A 574 -15.77 0.07 14.68
CA ARG A 574 -15.49 -1.36 14.50
C ARG A 574 -14.03 -1.71 14.76
N GLU A 575 -13.09 -0.92 14.25
CA GLU A 575 -11.66 -1.13 14.45
C GLU A 575 -11.23 -0.90 15.90
N ARG A 576 -11.80 0.12 16.57
CA ARG A 576 -11.58 0.36 18.00
C ARG A 576 -12.17 -0.76 18.86
N LEU A 577 -13.36 -1.25 18.53
CA LEU A 577 -13.96 -2.42 19.19
C LEU A 577 -13.09 -3.67 19.00
N TRP A 578 -12.50 -3.85 17.83
CA TRP A 578 -11.59 -4.96 17.54
C TRP A 578 -10.34 -4.94 18.44
N VAL A 579 -9.66 -3.79 18.53
CA VAL A 579 -8.48 -3.61 19.40
C VAL A 579 -8.85 -3.76 20.89
N ALA A 580 -10.01 -3.26 21.29
CA ALA A 580 -10.51 -3.40 22.67
C ALA A 580 -10.81 -4.87 23.03
N PHE A 581 -11.35 -5.65 22.10
CA PHE A 581 -11.59 -7.09 22.30
C PHE A 581 -10.32 -7.92 22.31
N GLU A 582 -9.33 -7.59 21.47
CA GLU A 582 -8.06 -8.30 21.41
C GLU A 582 -7.27 -8.14 22.73
N SER A 583 -7.36 -6.96 23.34
CA SER A 583 -6.68 -6.66 24.60
C SER A 583 -7.47 -7.06 25.85
N GLN A 584 -8.82 -6.97 25.84
CA GLN A 584 -9.66 -7.05 27.04
C GLN A 584 -11.00 -7.78 26.85
N GLY A 585 -11.12 -8.69 25.89
CA GLY A 585 -12.39 -9.35 25.55
C GLY A 585 -13.08 -10.12 26.70
N SER A 586 -12.32 -10.72 27.62
CA SER A 586 -12.87 -11.43 28.78
C SER A 586 -13.41 -10.49 29.86
N THR A 587 -12.79 -9.33 30.06
CA THR A 587 -13.23 -8.28 30.99
C THR A 587 -14.45 -7.51 30.49
N LEU A 588 -14.54 -7.25 29.18
CA LEU A 588 -15.70 -6.64 28.54
C LEU A 588 -16.97 -7.49 28.65
N LEU A 589 -16.84 -8.82 28.55
CA LEU A 589 -17.95 -9.77 28.68
C LEU A 589 -18.29 -10.12 30.14
N GLY A 590 -17.37 -9.86 31.08
CA GLY A 590 -17.52 -10.20 32.49
C GLY A 590 -18.15 -9.10 33.36
N ILE A 591 -17.98 -7.82 33.01
CA ILE A 591 -18.44 -6.68 33.82
C ILE A 591 -19.77 -6.13 33.27
N PRO A 592 -20.84 -6.05 34.09
CA PRO A 592 -22.18 -5.63 33.64
C PRO A 592 -22.26 -4.22 33.01
N ALA A 593 -21.46 -3.26 33.49
CA ALA A 593 -21.45 -1.90 32.97
C ALA A 593 -20.90 -1.82 31.53
N TYR A 594 -19.83 -2.55 31.23
CA TYR A 594 -19.26 -2.61 29.88
C TYR A 594 -20.13 -3.41 28.92
N ARG A 595 -20.86 -4.40 29.42
CA ARG A 595 -21.86 -5.11 28.64
C ARG A 595 -22.97 -4.18 28.13
N ASN A 596 -23.46 -3.26 28.97
CA ASN A 596 -24.51 -2.32 28.54
C ASN A 596 -24.01 -1.34 27.47
N ALA A 597 -22.81 -0.78 27.64
CA ALA A 597 -22.19 0.09 26.62
C ALA A 597 -21.93 -0.67 25.30
N LEU A 598 -21.59 -1.94 25.39
CA LEU A 598 -21.38 -2.80 24.23
C LEU A 598 -22.71 -3.17 23.54
N MET A 599 -23.79 -3.37 24.29
CA MET A 599 -25.13 -3.57 23.72
C MET A 599 -25.55 -2.34 22.91
N GLU A 600 -25.36 -1.14 23.46
CA GLU A 600 -25.69 0.13 22.81
C GLU A 600 -24.92 0.32 21.49
N LEU A 601 -23.61 0.08 21.50
CA LEU A 601 -22.77 0.12 20.29
C LEU A 601 -23.15 -0.92 19.25
N LEU A 602 -23.51 -2.15 19.66
CA LEU A 602 -23.95 -3.19 18.73
C LEU A 602 -25.30 -2.85 18.09
N THR A 603 -26.22 -2.23 18.84
CA THR A 603 -27.46 -1.69 18.27
C THR A 603 -27.20 -0.55 17.29
N GLU A 604 -26.25 0.35 17.56
CA GLU A 604 -25.87 1.41 16.60
C GLU A 604 -25.26 0.85 15.30
N LEU A 605 -24.58 -0.30 15.39
CA LEU A 605 -24.03 -1.03 14.25
C LEU A 605 -25.07 -1.93 13.54
N GLY A 606 -26.30 -2.03 14.06
CA GLY A 606 -27.39 -2.81 13.47
C GLY A 606 -27.34 -4.32 13.77
N TYR A 607 -26.57 -4.76 14.78
CA TYR A 607 -26.51 -6.17 15.20
C TYR A 607 -27.47 -6.46 16.35
N GLU A 608 -28.00 -7.69 16.41
CA GLU A 608 -28.73 -8.18 17.59
C GLU A 608 -27.77 -8.53 18.73
N PRO A 609 -27.76 -7.76 19.84
CA PRO A 609 -26.69 -7.86 20.83
C PRO A 609 -26.69 -9.19 21.61
N GLU A 610 -27.87 -9.76 21.90
CA GLU A 610 -27.97 -10.99 22.69
C GLU A 610 -27.52 -12.23 21.93
N ALA A 611 -27.89 -12.33 20.65
CA ALA A 611 -27.42 -13.39 19.77
C ALA A 611 -25.90 -13.32 19.61
N TRP A 612 -25.38 -12.10 19.40
CA TRP A 612 -23.96 -11.83 19.23
C TRP A 612 -23.14 -12.20 20.49
N ILE A 613 -23.60 -11.80 21.68
CA ILE A 613 -22.92 -12.10 22.96
C ILE A 613 -22.96 -13.60 23.29
N ALA A 614 -24.06 -14.28 22.98
CA ALA A 614 -24.19 -15.73 23.19
C ALA A 614 -23.23 -16.54 22.31
N GLU A 615 -23.02 -16.09 21.07
CA GLU A 615 -22.11 -16.70 20.11
C GLU A 615 -20.63 -16.41 20.44
N ALA A 616 -20.32 -15.19 20.85
CA ALA A 616 -18.99 -14.77 21.33
C ALA A 616 -18.51 -15.60 22.54
N LYS A 617 -19.43 -16.02 23.42
CA LYS A 617 -19.11 -16.90 24.56
C LYS A 617 -18.84 -18.36 24.16
N LYS A 618 -19.41 -18.84 23.05
CA LYS A 618 -19.26 -20.24 22.59
C LYS A 618 -18.02 -20.49 21.73
N LYS A 619 -17.56 -19.52 20.94
CA LYS A 619 -16.44 -19.69 19.99
C LYS A 619 -15.53 -18.46 19.99
N THR A 620 -14.42 -18.53 20.73
CA THR A 620 -13.40 -17.46 20.85
C THR A 620 -12.76 -17.05 19.51
N GLY A 621 -12.79 -17.91 18.49
CA GLY A 621 -12.25 -17.64 17.15
C GLY A 621 -13.23 -17.00 16.15
N MET A 622 -14.53 -16.91 16.46
CA MET A 622 -15.57 -16.45 15.52
C MET A 622 -15.87 -14.95 15.64
N VAL A 623 -15.61 -14.36 16.82
CA VAL A 623 -15.61 -12.90 17.05
C VAL A 623 -14.58 -12.19 16.15
N LYS A 624 -13.44 -12.85 15.88
CA LYS A 624 -12.41 -12.38 14.94
C LYS A 624 -12.86 -12.39 13.48
N ARG A 625 -13.86 -13.20 13.12
CA ARG A 625 -14.45 -13.28 11.76
C ARG A 625 -15.56 -12.26 11.56
N LEU A 626 -16.45 -12.09 12.53
CA LEU A 626 -17.54 -11.10 12.46
C LEU A 626 -17.05 -9.64 12.42
N LEU A 627 -15.93 -9.32 13.08
CA LEU A 627 -15.34 -7.98 13.07
C LEU A 627 -14.39 -7.72 11.89
N LYS A 628 -14.05 -8.74 11.07
CA LYS A 628 -13.34 -8.54 9.81
C LYS A 628 -14.33 -8.13 8.72
N ARG A 629 -13.98 -7.10 7.95
CA ARG A 629 -14.65 -6.71 6.70
C ARG A 629 -15.02 -7.99 5.94
N ASP A 630 -16.30 -8.16 5.59
CA ASP A 630 -16.84 -9.41 5.03
C ASP A 630 -15.80 -10.04 4.12
N ASP A 631 -15.28 -11.23 4.50
CA ASP A 631 -14.36 -11.96 3.64
C ASP A 631 -15.05 -12.10 2.29
N ARG A 632 -14.31 -11.91 1.20
CA ARG A 632 -14.85 -11.95 -0.18
C ARG A 632 -15.78 -13.15 -0.40
N ILE A 633 -15.43 -14.29 0.20
CA ILE A 633 -16.18 -15.55 0.18
C ILE A 633 -17.50 -15.46 0.95
N ASP A 634 -17.54 -14.80 2.12
CA ASP A 634 -18.75 -14.63 2.92
C ASP A 634 -19.73 -13.64 2.27
N GLY A 635 -19.20 -12.58 1.63
CA GLY A 635 -20.00 -11.69 0.78
C GLY A 635 -20.66 -12.43 -0.39
N LEU A 636 -19.87 -13.27 -1.07
CA LEU A 636 -20.35 -14.09 -2.18
C LEU A 636 -21.39 -15.13 -1.72
N ARG A 637 -21.15 -15.81 -0.59
CA ARG A 637 -22.11 -16.73 0.05
C ARG A 637 -23.43 -16.04 0.36
N ARG A 638 -23.39 -14.81 0.88
CA ARG A 638 -24.59 -14.03 1.21
C ARG A 638 -25.42 -13.66 -0.01
N ASP A 639 -24.76 -13.25 -1.09
CA ASP A 639 -25.44 -12.94 -2.34
C ASP A 639 -26.03 -14.19 -3.00
N ILE A 640 -25.33 -15.33 -2.96
CA ILE A 640 -25.87 -16.63 -3.40
C ILE A 640 -27.11 -17.01 -2.58
N LEU A 641 -27.12 -16.80 -1.26
CA LEU A 641 -28.30 -17.04 -0.41
C LEU A 641 -29.44 -16.06 -0.70
N ARG A 642 -29.15 -14.80 -1.05
CA ARG A 642 -30.19 -13.85 -1.48
C ARG A 642 -30.83 -14.31 -2.79
N MET A 643 -30.03 -14.77 -3.75
CA MET A 643 -30.54 -15.37 -4.98
C MET A 643 -31.32 -16.66 -4.73
N ALA A 644 -30.91 -17.47 -3.74
CA ALA A 644 -31.66 -18.63 -3.28
C ALA A 644 -33.05 -18.24 -2.77
N GLU A 645 -33.16 -17.17 -1.99
CA GLU A 645 -34.44 -16.64 -1.48
C GLU A 645 -35.34 -16.15 -2.61
N GLU A 646 -34.79 -15.45 -3.60
CA GLU A 646 -35.50 -15.01 -4.80
C GLU A 646 -35.97 -16.20 -5.66
N SER A 647 -35.13 -17.24 -5.76
CA SER A 647 -35.42 -18.47 -6.52
C SER A 647 -36.56 -19.31 -5.93
N LYS A 648 -36.99 -19.05 -4.69
CA LYS A 648 -38.20 -19.68 -4.14
C LYS A 648 -39.44 -19.38 -4.99
N GLN A 649 -39.47 -18.25 -5.71
CA GLN A 649 -40.55 -17.91 -6.64
C GLN A 649 -40.55 -18.76 -7.92
N SER A 650 -39.44 -19.44 -8.23
CA SER A 650 -39.25 -20.36 -9.35
C SER A 650 -39.08 -21.82 -8.90
N GLY A 651 -39.54 -22.16 -7.69
CA GLY A 651 -39.47 -23.53 -7.16
C GLY A 651 -38.12 -23.93 -6.57
N GLY A 652 -37.22 -22.98 -6.33
CA GLY A 652 -35.94 -23.21 -5.65
C GLY A 652 -34.86 -23.83 -6.53
N ILE A 653 -35.00 -23.74 -7.86
CA ILE A 653 -34.02 -24.22 -8.84
C ILE A 653 -33.60 -23.10 -9.81
N MET A 654 -32.34 -23.15 -10.25
CA MET A 654 -31.76 -22.20 -11.21
C MET A 654 -30.64 -22.87 -12.03
N LEU A 655 -30.45 -22.46 -13.28
CA LEU A 655 -29.27 -22.87 -14.06
C LEU A 655 -28.00 -22.26 -13.47
N PHE A 656 -26.92 -23.04 -13.38
CA PHE A 656 -25.63 -22.54 -12.91
C PHE A 656 -25.08 -21.40 -13.78
N SER A 657 -25.31 -21.46 -15.10
CA SER A 657 -24.97 -20.37 -16.02
C SER A 657 -25.72 -19.07 -15.72
N GLU A 658 -26.97 -19.15 -15.28
CA GLU A 658 -27.75 -17.98 -14.87
C GLU A 658 -27.24 -17.41 -13.55
N LEU A 659 -26.88 -18.27 -12.60
CA LEU A 659 -26.26 -17.85 -11.33
C LEU A 659 -24.95 -17.09 -11.58
N LEU A 660 -24.11 -17.57 -12.50
CA LEU A 660 -22.87 -16.89 -12.88
C LEU A 660 -23.14 -15.49 -13.46
N VAL A 661 -24.06 -15.38 -14.41
CA VAL A 661 -24.41 -14.07 -15.03
C VAL A 661 -24.93 -13.09 -13.99
N ARG A 662 -25.80 -13.54 -13.07
CA ARG A 662 -26.35 -12.68 -12.02
C ARG A 662 -25.28 -12.25 -11.01
N LEU A 663 -24.28 -13.09 -10.75
CA LEU A 663 -23.17 -12.73 -9.88
C LEU A 663 -22.22 -11.75 -10.58
N ASP A 664 -21.96 -11.93 -11.88
CA ASP A 664 -21.21 -10.98 -12.70
C ASP A 664 -21.91 -9.61 -12.76
N ASP A 665 -23.24 -9.58 -12.92
CA ASP A 665 -24.05 -8.35 -12.91
C ASP A 665 -23.98 -7.60 -11.56
N LEU A 666 -23.75 -8.33 -10.45
CA LEU A 666 -23.51 -7.76 -9.13
C LEU A 666 -22.05 -7.30 -8.93
N GLY A 667 -21.19 -7.46 -9.94
CA GLY A 667 -19.79 -7.02 -9.93
C GLY A 667 -18.81 -8.06 -9.39
N TRP A 668 -19.21 -9.33 -9.25
CA TRP A 668 -18.31 -10.41 -8.81
C TRP A 668 -17.51 -10.99 -9.97
N SER A 669 -16.24 -10.61 -10.16
CA SER A 669 -15.34 -11.18 -11.18
C SER A 669 -14.73 -12.52 -10.74
N THR A 670 -15.56 -13.54 -10.52
CA THR A 670 -15.16 -14.81 -9.89
C THR A 670 -15.19 -15.95 -10.91
N GLY A 671 -14.19 -16.83 -10.93
CA GLY A 671 -14.17 -18.00 -11.82
C GLY A 671 -15.24 -19.04 -11.46
N SER A 672 -15.70 -19.81 -12.44
CA SER A 672 -16.72 -20.86 -12.25
C SER A 672 -16.37 -21.84 -11.13
N ASP A 673 -15.09 -22.21 -11.02
CA ASP A 673 -14.59 -23.24 -10.10
C ASP A 673 -14.65 -22.79 -8.64
N GLU A 674 -14.48 -21.49 -8.38
CA GLU A 674 -14.56 -20.89 -7.05
C GLU A 674 -16.02 -20.89 -6.55
N ILE A 675 -16.97 -20.56 -7.44
CA ILE A 675 -18.40 -20.59 -7.13
C ILE A 675 -18.88 -22.04 -6.94
N GLU A 676 -18.38 -22.98 -7.74
CA GLU A 676 -18.65 -24.41 -7.59
C GLU A 676 -18.20 -24.91 -6.21
N THR A 677 -16.98 -24.55 -5.80
CA THR A 677 -16.43 -24.89 -4.48
C THR A 677 -17.31 -24.33 -3.36
N ILE A 678 -17.73 -23.06 -3.46
CA ILE A 678 -18.60 -22.42 -2.47
C ILE A 678 -19.96 -23.11 -2.37
N ILE A 679 -20.58 -23.47 -3.49
CA ILE A 679 -21.86 -24.18 -3.50
C ILE A 679 -21.71 -25.58 -2.89
N THR A 680 -20.62 -26.30 -3.18
CA THR A 680 -20.36 -27.60 -2.55
C THR A 680 -20.16 -27.50 -1.04
N ASP A 681 -19.51 -26.44 -0.55
CA ASP A 681 -19.32 -26.21 0.88
C ASP A 681 -20.64 -25.79 1.57
N MET A 682 -21.44 -24.94 0.93
CA MET A 682 -22.78 -24.59 1.42
C MET A 682 -23.72 -25.80 1.44
N SER A 683 -23.55 -26.75 0.51
CA SER A 683 -24.25 -28.04 0.51
C SER A 683 -23.84 -28.93 1.69
N LYS A 684 -22.54 -29.05 1.97
CA LYS A 684 -22.03 -29.78 3.17
C LYS A 684 -22.53 -29.16 4.48
N GLU A 685 -22.70 -27.84 4.51
CA GLU A 685 -23.24 -27.08 5.64
C GLU A 685 -24.77 -27.18 5.75
N GLY A 686 -25.46 -27.75 4.74
CA GLY A 686 -26.91 -27.93 4.72
C GLY A 686 -27.71 -26.66 4.43
N LEU A 687 -27.07 -25.61 3.91
CA LEU A 687 -27.72 -24.33 3.58
C LEU A 687 -28.46 -24.39 2.25
N ILE A 688 -27.97 -25.20 1.32
CA ILE A 688 -28.54 -25.47 -0.01
C ILE A 688 -28.39 -26.96 -0.32
N ASN A 689 -29.11 -27.50 -1.31
CA ASN A 689 -29.01 -28.93 -1.66
C ASN A 689 -27.72 -29.19 -2.46
N GLY A 690 -27.36 -28.29 -3.37
CA GLY A 690 -26.08 -28.31 -4.10
C GLY A 690 -26.26 -28.27 -5.62
N LEU A 691 -25.28 -28.83 -6.34
CA LEU A 691 -25.28 -28.93 -7.80
C LEU A 691 -25.77 -30.30 -8.26
N SER A 692 -26.67 -30.30 -9.23
CA SER A 692 -27.26 -31.49 -9.84
C SER A 692 -26.97 -31.49 -11.35
N PRO A 693 -26.22 -32.47 -11.88
CA PRO A 693 -25.94 -32.54 -13.31
C PRO A 693 -27.16 -33.06 -14.07
N LEU A 694 -27.49 -32.38 -15.17
CA LEU A 694 -28.51 -32.78 -16.13
C LEU A 694 -27.92 -33.69 -17.22
N GLU A 695 -28.71 -34.60 -17.82
CA GLU A 695 -28.21 -35.52 -18.87
C GLU A 695 -27.73 -34.76 -20.13
N SER A 696 -28.21 -33.53 -20.29
CA SER A 696 -27.79 -32.58 -21.33
C SER A 696 -26.40 -31.96 -21.12
N GLY A 697 -25.76 -32.19 -19.97
CA GLY A 697 -24.46 -31.60 -19.59
C GLY A 697 -24.55 -30.22 -18.94
N ALA A 698 -25.76 -29.67 -18.76
CA ALA A 698 -25.97 -28.45 -17.99
C ALA A 698 -25.95 -28.72 -16.47
N LEU A 699 -25.51 -27.75 -15.67
CA LEU A 699 -25.50 -27.84 -14.22
C LEU A 699 -26.68 -27.04 -13.63
N LEU A 700 -27.46 -27.68 -12.77
CA LEU A 700 -28.57 -27.07 -12.04
C LEU A 700 -28.18 -26.82 -10.59
N VAL A 701 -28.47 -25.64 -10.07
CA VAL A 701 -28.32 -25.30 -8.65
C VAL A 701 -29.66 -25.51 -7.96
N GLU A 702 -29.68 -26.41 -6.98
CA GLU A 702 -30.85 -26.72 -6.17
C GLU A 702 -30.72 -26.04 -4.80
N PHE A 703 -31.50 -24.99 -4.59
CA PHE A 703 -31.53 -24.21 -3.35
C PHE A 703 -32.49 -24.81 -2.31
N VAL A 704 -33.56 -25.45 -2.76
CA VAL A 704 -34.58 -26.10 -1.90
C VAL A 704 -34.67 -27.57 -2.30
N PRO A 705 -34.78 -28.52 -1.34
CA PRO A 705 -34.94 -29.93 -1.67
C PRO A 705 -36.31 -30.17 -2.32
N VAL A 706 -36.34 -30.16 -3.65
CA VAL A 706 -37.45 -30.70 -4.42
C VAL A 706 -37.09 -32.15 -4.68
N ALA A 707 -37.88 -33.10 -4.14
CA ALA A 707 -37.69 -34.52 -4.46
C ALA A 707 -38.08 -34.76 -5.93
N LEU A 708 -37.16 -34.47 -6.84
CA LEU A 708 -37.31 -34.73 -8.26
C LEU A 708 -37.10 -36.24 -8.45
N THR A 709 -38.16 -36.95 -8.80
CA THR A 709 -38.04 -38.31 -9.32
C THR A 709 -37.42 -38.28 -10.73
N ASN A 710 -36.97 -39.41 -11.27
CA ASN A 710 -36.38 -39.48 -12.62
C ASN A 710 -37.29 -38.86 -13.69
N ASP A 711 -38.62 -38.96 -13.52
CA ASP A 711 -39.58 -38.49 -14.51
C ASP A 711 -39.60 -36.94 -14.65
N PRO A 712 -39.73 -36.14 -13.56
CA PRO A 712 -39.53 -34.70 -13.57
C PRO A 712 -38.17 -34.21 -14.08
N GLN A 713 -37.07 -34.92 -13.80
CA GLN A 713 -35.73 -34.54 -14.27
C GLN A 713 -35.64 -34.56 -15.80
N LEU A 714 -36.14 -35.63 -16.43
CA LEU A 714 -36.14 -35.75 -17.89
C LEU A 714 -37.03 -34.71 -18.60
N ILE A 715 -38.08 -34.22 -17.93
CA ILE A 715 -38.88 -33.10 -18.44
C ILE A 715 -38.12 -31.78 -18.29
N LEU A 716 -37.39 -31.56 -17.19
CA LEU A 716 -36.53 -30.39 -17.03
C LEU A 716 -35.39 -30.38 -18.05
N ASP A 717 -34.82 -31.54 -18.37
CA ASP A 717 -33.82 -31.71 -19.44
C ASP A 717 -34.36 -31.25 -20.80
N LEU A 718 -35.55 -31.72 -21.18
CA LEU A 718 -36.19 -31.30 -22.42
C LEU A 718 -36.58 -29.81 -22.42
N ALA A 719 -37.00 -29.28 -21.27
CA ALA A 719 -37.34 -27.87 -21.13
C ALA A 719 -36.10 -26.98 -21.24
N ALA A 720 -34.95 -27.40 -20.70
CA ALA A 720 -33.68 -26.67 -20.80
C ALA A 720 -33.19 -26.57 -22.25
N GLN A 721 -33.43 -27.60 -23.08
CA GLN A 721 -33.10 -27.57 -24.52
C GLN A 721 -34.02 -26.68 -25.36
N ARG A 722 -35.19 -26.31 -24.83
CA ARG A 722 -36.25 -25.55 -25.54
C ARG A 722 -36.51 -24.20 -24.89
N ASP A 723 -35.47 -23.56 -24.35
CA ASP A 723 -35.53 -22.22 -23.73
C ASP A 723 -36.60 -22.09 -22.63
N GLY A 724 -36.80 -23.14 -21.83
CA GLY A 724 -37.71 -23.14 -20.68
C GLY A 724 -39.19 -23.16 -21.04
N GLN A 725 -39.54 -23.51 -22.28
CA GLN A 725 -40.94 -23.64 -22.76
C GLN A 725 -41.21 -25.06 -23.29
N LEU A 726 -42.32 -25.66 -22.88
CA LEU A 726 -42.68 -27.01 -23.28
C LEU A 726 -44.19 -27.14 -23.51
N THR A 727 -44.60 -27.84 -24.56
CA THR A 727 -46.00 -28.28 -24.73
C THR A 727 -46.15 -29.74 -24.30
N LEU A 728 -47.39 -30.15 -24.00
CA LEU A 728 -47.66 -31.54 -23.67
C LEU A 728 -47.34 -32.47 -24.87
N GLU A 729 -47.59 -32.01 -26.09
CA GLU A 729 -47.25 -32.74 -27.31
C GLU A 729 -45.73 -32.90 -27.48
N ASP A 730 -44.96 -31.84 -27.24
CA ASP A 730 -43.50 -31.87 -27.31
C ASP A 730 -42.89 -32.85 -26.30
N ALA A 731 -43.43 -32.90 -25.09
CA ALA A 731 -42.96 -33.81 -24.05
C ALA A 731 -43.29 -35.28 -24.35
N VAL A 732 -44.48 -35.55 -24.91
CA VAL A 732 -44.88 -36.90 -25.35
C VAL A 732 -44.00 -37.39 -26.50
N ILE A 733 -43.73 -36.53 -27.49
CA ILE A 733 -42.89 -36.87 -28.64
C ILE A 733 -41.42 -37.01 -28.22
N GLY A 734 -40.92 -36.09 -27.39
CA GLY A 734 -39.52 -36.04 -26.97
C GLY A 734 -39.11 -37.20 -26.07
N LEU A 735 -39.99 -37.65 -25.17
CA LEU A 735 -39.71 -38.74 -24.22
C LEU A 735 -40.29 -40.10 -24.64
N GLY A 736 -41.17 -40.14 -25.65
CA GLY A 736 -41.89 -41.35 -26.04
C GLY A 736 -42.82 -41.87 -24.93
N TRP A 737 -43.30 -40.99 -24.04
CA TRP A 737 -44.14 -41.35 -22.89
C TRP A 737 -45.62 -41.27 -23.21
N THR A 738 -46.44 -41.96 -22.41
CA THR A 738 -47.89 -41.79 -22.47
C THR A 738 -48.30 -40.40 -21.99
N GLU A 739 -49.35 -39.84 -22.58
CA GLU A 739 -49.88 -38.52 -22.22
C GLU A 739 -50.20 -38.41 -20.73
N GLU A 740 -50.73 -39.47 -20.12
CA GLU A 740 -51.03 -39.52 -18.68
C GLU A 740 -49.78 -39.44 -17.81
N ARG A 741 -48.67 -40.07 -18.23
CA ARG A 741 -47.39 -40.04 -17.50
C ARG A 741 -46.76 -38.66 -17.57
N VAL A 742 -46.74 -38.05 -18.75
CA VAL A 742 -46.26 -36.68 -18.97
C VAL A 742 -47.08 -35.68 -18.15
N ARG A 743 -48.42 -35.78 -18.20
CA ARG A 743 -49.32 -34.92 -17.43
C ARG A 743 -49.11 -35.06 -15.92
N LYS A 744 -48.89 -36.28 -15.42
CA LYS A 744 -48.62 -36.53 -14.00
C LYS A 744 -47.31 -35.89 -13.56
N ALA A 745 -46.26 -36.00 -14.36
CA ALA A 745 -44.95 -35.42 -14.05
C ALA A 745 -44.94 -33.89 -14.18
N LEU A 746 -45.61 -33.32 -15.19
CA LEU A 746 -45.82 -31.87 -15.31
C LEU A 746 -46.65 -31.31 -14.15
N ASN A 747 -47.70 -32.01 -13.71
CA ASN A 747 -48.48 -31.60 -12.55
C ASN A 747 -47.67 -31.62 -11.25
N LEU A 748 -46.74 -32.56 -11.10
CA LEU A 748 -45.80 -32.56 -9.96
C LEU A 748 -44.88 -31.32 -9.99
N LEU A 749 -44.38 -30.95 -11.17
CA LEU A 749 -43.55 -29.75 -11.34
C LEU A 749 -44.34 -28.45 -11.10
N ILE A 750 -45.63 -28.41 -11.48
CA ILE A 750 -46.52 -27.29 -11.18
C ILE A 750 -46.81 -27.19 -9.69
N ASN A 751 -47.15 -28.31 -9.05
CA ASN A 751 -47.47 -28.33 -7.61
C ASN A 751 -46.27 -27.93 -6.75
N ASN A 752 -45.05 -28.22 -7.21
CA ASN A 752 -43.82 -27.81 -6.56
C ASN A 752 -43.37 -26.37 -6.93
N GLY A 753 -44.14 -25.65 -7.74
CA GLY A 753 -43.86 -24.27 -8.13
C GLY A 753 -42.72 -24.09 -9.15
N VAL A 754 -42.22 -25.20 -9.71
CA VAL A 754 -41.12 -25.23 -10.69
C VAL A 754 -41.61 -24.88 -12.10
N ALA A 755 -42.86 -25.22 -12.41
CA ALA A 755 -43.50 -24.94 -13.71
C ALA A 755 -44.78 -24.11 -13.55
N LYS A 756 -45.09 -23.27 -14.54
CA LYS A 756 -46.34 -22.50 -14.63
C LYS A 756 -47.11 -22.91 -15.88
N GLU A 757 -48.39 -23.24 -15.70
CA GLU A 757 -49.29 -23.58 -16.81
C GLU A 757 -49.88 -22.29 -17.42
N GLN A 758 -49.77 -22.12 -18.74
CA GLN A 758 -50.46 -21.08 -19.49
C GLN A 758 -51.45 -21.73 -20.46
N ARG A 759 -52.74 -21.54 -20.21
CA ARG A 759 -53.81 -21.98 -21.10
C ARG A 759 -54.11 -20.89 -22.11
N SER A 760 -53.97 -21.22 -23.40
CA SER A 760 -54.41 -20.35 -24.49
C SER A 760 -55.59 -20.99 -25.20
N TYR A 761 -56.60 -20.21 -25.59
CA TYR A 761 -57.76 -20.73 -26.33
C TYR A 761 -57.45 -21.09 -27.79
N SER A 762 -56.31 -20.59 -28.33
CA SER A 762 -55.92 -20.73 -29.74
C SER A 762 -54.63 -21.53 -29.97
N LYS A 763 -53.86 -21.84 -28.91
CA LYS A 763 -52.64 -22.66 -28.94
C LYS A 763 -52.76 -23.75 -27.88
N SER A 764 -52.15 -24.92 -28.08
CA SER A 764 -52.15 -26.00 -27.08
C SER A 764 -51.57 -25.50 -25.74
N THR A 765 -51.91 -26.17 -24.64
CA THR A 765 -51.46 -25.79 -23.30
C THR A 765 -49.94 -25.73 -23.22
N GLN A 766 -49.40 -24.58 -22.85
CA GLN A 766 -47.96 -24.35 -22.73
C GLN A 766 -47.54 -24.34 -21.26
N TYR A 767 -46.39 -24.95 -20.98
CA TYR A 767 -45.77 -25.02 -19.67
C TYR A 767 -44.47 -24.22 -19.69
N PHE A 768 -44.33 -23.29 -18.75
CA PHE A 768 -43.19 -22.41 -18.63
C PHE A 768 -42.39 -22.75 -17.39
N PHE A 769 -41.06 -22.75 -17.50
CA PHE A 769 -40.13 -23.04 -16.43
C PHE A 769 -39.32 -21.78 -16.09
N PRO A 770 -39.75 -20.97 -15.11
CA PRO A 770 -39.16 -19.66 -14.85
C PRO A 770 -37.68 -19.70 -14.49
N GLY A 771 -37.21 -20.78 -13.86
CA GLY A 771 -35.79 -20.96 -13.50
C GLY A 771 -34.89 -21.45 -14.63
N LEU A 772 -35.43 -21.66 -15.84
CA LEU A 772 -34.69 -22.08 -17.04
C LEU A 772 -34.74 -21.02 -18.17
N ILE A 773 -35.53 -19.96 -17.99
CA ILE A 773 -35.65 -18.86 -18.97
C ILE A 773 -34.55 -17.86 -18.64
N GLY A 774 -33.44 -17.90 -19.39
CA GLY A 774 -32.37 -16.92 -19.25
C GLY A 774 -32.92 -15.50 -19.37
N GLY A 775 -32.59 -14.64 -18.41
CA GLY A 775 -33.09 -13.28 -18.28
C GLY A 775 -32.76 -12.38 -19.47
N LYS A 776 -33.51 -12.52 -20.57
CA LYS A 776 -33.68 -11.47 -21.58
C LYS A 776 -35.03 -10.81 -21.31
N LYS A 777 -35.01 -9.80 -20.45
CA LYS A 777 -36.04 -8.76 -20.42
C LYS A 777 -35.41 -7.42 -20.73
#